data_AF-J2KX41-F1
#
_entry.id   AF-J2KX41-F1
#
_cell.length_a   1.000
_cell.length_b   1.000
_cell.length_c   1.000
_cell.angle_alpha   90.00
_cell.angle_beta   90.00
_cell.angle_gamma   90.00
#
_symmetry.space_group_name_H-M   'P 1'
#
loop_
_entity.id
_entity.type
_entity.pdbx_description
1 polymer ?
#
loop_
_entity_poly.entity_id
_entity_poly.type
_entity_poly.pdbx_seq_one_letter_code
_entity_poly.pdbx_strand_id
1 'polypeptide(L)'
;MPNTTITTGLGLLTAAALLAGCGSGAGEPKNTKPAYLGPISVGVYDGGNDDLLTAGLGKSGLGGAAPQPADPLKPTPAELRRIAIYNNYRAILDISPAGGYGTLYGPNVDARGVATTGEGKIPGTEYIAYSDDGSGRHNVTMMVQVPASFNPASACIVTGTSSGSRGVYGAIGSSGEWGLKNGCAVAYTDKGTGSGMHDLQNNTVHLQNGLRADAVAAGMTSNFTAAISPAERTAFNAATPNRFAVKHAHSQQNSEKDWGRFTLQAVEFAYYVLNERYGAPARDGVSRLRTLTPANTIVIASSVSNGAGAALAAAELDTRGLISGVAVGEPQVQLVPDSRLSMRRGNVTLAGTGRPLYDYTTLANLLQPCAALLSPATNVFNTINPAIAANRCAVLKAQGLVNGDTTAEQAAGAMAVLQAAGWQPESNDLQASHYSFATLPVALTYANAYGRFGVQDNLCGYSFAATAPATSPTPNVPVPVSAAALATSFGTGNGVPPTAGIAIVNNLSVGGPLLDAASLSAGNVQDYNSAGALCLRALVSGNSPAALRVREGIQPALRTANLQGKPALIVHGRSDTLVPVALTSRPYFGLNKMVEGQASKLSYIEVTNAQHFDAFLGFPGYGARLVPLHRYFIQAMDMMYAHLKTGAPLPGSQVVRTVPRGQVGSVANPITLANVPPIQLVPGAGDRITFGNNVVTVAD
;
A
#
# COMPACT_ATOMS: atom_id res chain seq x y z
N MET A 1 42.40 35.32 88.18
CA MET A 1 43.05 34.00 88.33
C MET A 1 42.24 32.99 87.54
N PRO A 2 42.87 32.06 86.80
CA PRO A 2 44.00 32.28 85.91
C PRO A 2 43.80 31.63 84.52
N ASN A 3 44.65 32.04 83.57
CA ASN A 3 45.45 31.26 82.61
C ASN A 3 44.93 29.84 82.23
N THR A 4 45.07 29.36 80.99
CA THR A 4 46.37 29.17 80.33
C THR A 4 46.18 28.80 78.85
N THR A 5 47.02 29.38 78.02
CA THR A 5 47.45 28.97 76.68
C THR A 5 48.08 27.56 76.68
N ILE A 6 48.01 26.82 75.58
CA ILE A 6 49.18 26.30 74.82
C ILE A 6 48.71 25.46 73.60
N THR A 7 49.36 25.80 72.50
CA THR A 7 49.45 25.21 71.16
C THR A 7 49.90 23.75 71.08
N THR A 8 49.36 23.02 70.10
CA THR A 8 50.09 22.02 69.30
C THR A 8 49.52 22.01 67.87
N GLY A 9 50.36 22.31 66.88
CA GLY A 9 50.04 22.12 65.47
C GLY A 9 50.32 20.68 65.03
N LEU A 10 49.75 20.27 63.89
CA LEU A 10 50.34 19.26 63.01
C LEU A 10 49.57 19.20 61.67
N GLY A 11 50.31 19.33 60.56
CA GLY A 11 50.09 18.58 59.32
C GLY A 11 48.94 19.00 58.38
N LEU A 12 49.22 19.90 57.43
CA LEU A 12 48.53 19.93 56.14
C LEU A 12 48.83 18.63 55.36
N LEU A 13 47.85 17.74 55.26
CA LEU A 13 47.82 16.63 54.30
C LEU A 13 46.87 17.00 53.16
N THR A 14 47.44 17.49 52.08
CA THR A 14 46.78 17.65 50.77
C THR A 14 46.47 16.27 50.19
N ALA A 15 45.26 15.77 50.45
CA ALA A 15 44.72 14.62 49.76
C ALA A 15 44.28 15.03 48.34
N ALA A 16 45.17 14.86 47.37
CA ALA A 16 44.80 14.83 45.96
C ALA A 16 43.98 13.57 45.70
N ALA A 17 42.65 13.67 45.81
CA ALA A 17 41.73 12.64 45.35
C ALA A 17 41.77 12.61 43.81
N LEU A 18 42.65 11.76 43.27
CA LEU A 18 42.57 11.31 41.89
C LEU A 18 41.23 10.60 41.69
N LEU A 19 40.27 11.32 41.11
CA LEU A 19 39.11 10.74 40.45
C LEU A 19 39.61 9.94 39.24
N ALA A 20 40.09 8.71 39.49
CA ALA A 20 40.18 7.67 38.49
C ALA A 20 38.74 7.25 38.13
N GLY A 21 38.09 8.05 37.28
CA GLY A 21 36.87 7.65 36.63
C GLY A 21 37.18 6.43 35.76
N CYS A 22 36.70 5.26 36.18
CA CYS A 22 36.62 4.08 35.32
C CYS A 22 35.66 4.38 34.15
N GLY A 23 36.19 5.01 33.12
CA GLY A 23 35.58 5.06 31.80
C GLY A 23 35.64 3.68 31.18
N SER A 24 34.63 2.85 31.43
CA SER A 24 34.39 1.66 30.62
C SER A 24 34.14 2.11 29.19
N GLY A 25 35.07 1.80 28.28
CA GLY A 25 35.10 2.25 26.90
C GLY A 25 33.88 1.80 26.11
N ALA A 26 32.86 2.64 26.05
CA ALA A 26 31.96 2.64 24.91
C ALA A 26 32.77 3.15 23.71
N GLY A 27 33.10 2.26 22.79
CA GLY A 27 33.69 2.65 21.51
C GLY A 27 32.83 3.69 20.80
N GLU A 28 33.42 4.42 19.85
CA GLU A 28 32.67 5.42 19.08
C GLU A 28 31.40 4.82 18.45
N PRO A 29 30.27 5.54 18.41
CA PRO A 29 29.02 5.04 17.87
C PRO A 29 29.09 4.98 16.33
N LYS A 30 29.90 4.07 15.82
CA LYS A 30 30.13 3.87 14.38
C LYS A 30 28.81 3.53 13.69
N ASN A 31 28.64 4.08 12.51
CA ASN A 31 27.60 3.69 11.58
C ASN A 31 27.96 2.31 11.05
N THR A 32 27.06 1.35 11.22
CA THR A 32 27.29 -0.04 10.81
C THR A 32 26.15 -0.45 9.91
N LYS A 33 26.48 -1.05 8.77
CA LYS A 33 25.48 -1.55 7.84
C LYS A 33 24.61 -2.60 8.55
N PRO A 34 23.27 -2.47 8.55
CA PRO A 34 22.41 -3.49 9.13
C PRO A 34 22.64 -4.87 8.49
N ALA A 35 22.63 -5.93 9.30
CA ALA A 35 22.99 -7.27 8.85
C ALA A 35 22.02 -7.87 7.81
N TYR A 36 20.74 -7.49 7.86
CA TYR A 36 19.74 -7.91 6.87
C TYR A 36 19.93 -7.26 5.50
N LEU A 37 20.76 -6.21 5.40
CA LEU A 37 20.90 -5.41 4.20
C LEU A 37 21.97 -6.00 3.28
N GLY A 38 21.54 -6.42 2.08
CA GLY A 38 22.42 -6.93 1.03
C GLY A 38 23.38 -5.88 0.45
N PRO A 39 23.98 -6.15 -0.73
CA PRO A 39 24.72 -5.15 -1.49
C PRO A 39 23.83 -3.95 -1.83
N ILE A 40 24.41 -2.75 -1.78
CA ILE A 40 23.70 -1.49 -2.05
C ILE A 40 24.12 -0.97 -3.43
N SER A 41 23.16 -0.87 -4.34
CA SER A 41 23.31 -0.19 -5.63
C SER A 41 23.05 1.30 -5.46
N VAL A 42 23.83 2.16 -6.13
CA VAL A 42 23.72 3.61 -6.01
C VAL A 42 23.52 4.26 -7.39
N GLY A 43 22.51 5.12 -7.52
CA GLY A 43 22.26 5.96 -8.69
C GLY A 43 22.27 7.44 -8.31
N VAL A 44 22.88 8.29 -9.14
CA VAL A 44 22.92 9.76 -8.97
C VAL A 44 22.20 10.41 -10.14
N TYR A 45 21.32 11.36 -9.85
CA TYR A 45 20.46 12.01 -10.84
C TYR A 45 20.57 13.54 -10.77
N ASP A 46 20.66 14.16 -11.94
CA ASP A 46 21.01 15.58 -12.13
C ASP A 46 19.81 16.54 -12.05
N GLY A 47 18.58 16.01 -12.09
CA GLY A 47 17.36 16.81 -12.13
C GLY A 47 17.04 17.38 -13.52
N GLY A 48 17.85 17.05 -14.53
CA GLY A 48 17.68 17.45 -15.92
C GLY A 48 17.05 16.32 -16.74
N ASN A 49 17.89 15.41 -17.23
CA ASN A 49 17.46 14.27 -18.05
C ASN A 49 16.91 13.11 -17.21
N ASP A 50 17.25 13.06 -15.93
CA ASP A 50 16.76 12.08 -14.97
C ASP A 50 16.66 12.73 -13.59
N ASP A 51 15.75 12.24 -12.75
CA ASP A 51 15.50 12.78 -11.43
C ASP A 51 14.89 11.71 -10.50
N LEU A 52 14.88 11.98 -9.19
CA LEU A 52 14.41 11.03 -8.19
C LEU A 52 12.90 10.75 -8.30
N LEU A 53 12.10 11.77 -8.63
CA LEU A 53 10.65 11.71 -8.56
C LEU A 53 10.02 11.22 -9.87
N THR A 54 10.49 11.73 -11.01
CA THR A 54 9.81 11.54 -12.30
C THR A 54 10.63 10.78 -13.33
N ALA A 55 11.85 10.35 -12.98
CA ALA A 55 12.79 9.73 -13.92
C ALA A 55 13.07 10.57 -15.18
N GLY A 56 13.09 11.90 -15.04
CA GLY A 56 13.30 12.87 -16.11
C GLY A 56 12.03 13.27 -16.88
N LEU A 57 10.86 12.72 -16.55
CA LEU A 57 9.61 13.00 -17.26
C LEU A 57 9.04 14.39 -16.94
N GLY A 58 9.23 14.88 -15.72
CA GLY A 58 8.56 16.07 -15.20
C GLY A 58 7.04 15.90 -15.08
N LYS A 59 6.37 16.98 -14.66
CA LYS A 59 4.92 17.10 -14.67
C LYS A 59 4.34 16.74 -16.05
N SER A 60 4.93 17.31 -17.11
CA SER A 60 4.41 17.18 -18.47
C SER A 60 4.52 15.75 -18.98
N GLY A 61 5.66 15.08 -18.77
CA GLY A 61 5.85 13.68 -19.19
C GLY A 61 4.99 12.69 -18.39
N LEU A 62 4.78 12.93 -17.09
CA LEU A 62 3.86 12.12 -16.27
C LEU A 62 2.39 12.28 -16.71
N GLY A 63 2.00 13.47 -17.17
CA GLY A 63 0.68 13.72 -17.76
C GLY A 63 0.52 13.18 -19.19
N GLY A 64 1.63 12.91 -19.87
CA GLY A 64 1.70 12.50 -21.27
C GLY A 64 1.59 10.99 -21.50
N ALA A 65 2.05 10.57 -22.69
CA ALA A 65 2.06 9.17 -23.12
C ALA A 65 3.05 8.32 -22.30
N ALA A 66 2.75 7.03 -22.17
CA ALA A 66 3.62 6.11 -21.45
C ALA A 66 4.99 5.99 -22.14
N PRO A 67 6.11 6.13 -21.41
CA PRO A 67 7.43 5.97 -21.98
C PRO A 67 7.60 4.54 -22.51
N GLN A 68 8.30 4.39 -23.63
CA GLN A 68 8.63 3.11 -24.24
C GLN A 68 10.15 2.94 -24.23
N PRO A 69 10.66 1.70 -24.07
CA PRO A 69 12.07 1.42 -24.29
C PRO A 69 12.41 1.54 -25.77
N ALA A 70 13.66 1.85 -26.09
CA ALA A 70 14.16 1.91 -27.46
C ALA A 70 14.06 0.54 -28.16
N ASP A 71 14.38 -0.55 -27.43
CA ASP A 71 14.13 -1.93 -27.86
C ASP A 71 13.25 -2.63 -26.80
N PRO A 72 11.96 -2.92 -27.10
CA PRO A 72 11.06 -3.56 -26.15
C PRO A 72 11.41 -5.01 -25.81
N LEU A 73 12.29 -5.66 -26.58
CA LEU A 73 12.82 -6.99 -26.24
C LEU A 73 14.07 -6.92 -25.36
N LYS A 74 14.75 -5.77 -25.31
CA LYS A 74 16.00 -5.56 -24.57
C LYS A 74 16.00 -4.20 -23.85
N PRO A 75 15.02 -3.94 -22.95
CA PRO A 75 14.99 -2.69 -22.22
C PRO A 75 16.19 -2.60 -21.27
N THR A 76 16.73 -1.39 -21.12
CA THR A 76 17.77 -1.09 -20.13
C THR A 76 17.18 -0.94 -18.73
N PRO A 77 17.98 -1.10 -17.65
CA PRO A 77 17.52 -0.80 -16.28
C PRO A 77 16.95 0.61 -16.12
N ALA A 78 17.54 1.61 -16.78
CA ALA A 78 17.08 3.00 -16.71
C ALA A 78 15.71 3.20 -17.36
N GLU A 79 15.46 2.56 -18.52
CA GLU A 79 14.15 2.57 -19.17
C GLU A 79 13.11 1.86 -18.31
N LEU A 80 13.42 0.70 -17.73
CA LEU A 80 12.53 -0.02 -16.82
C LEU A 80 12.19 0.79 -15.58
N ARG A 81 13.17 1.48 -14.97
CA ARG A 81 12.96 2.42 -13.86
C ARG A 81 12.01 3.55 -14.26
N ARG A 82 12.22 4.17 -15.43
CA ARG A 82 11.35 5.25 -15.93
C ARG A 82 9.92 4.78 -16.16
N ILE A 83 9.73 3.62 -16.77
CA ILE A 83 8.41 3.00 -16.98
C ILE A 83 7.75 2.66 -15.63
N ALA A 84 8.52 2.11 -14.68
CA ALA A 84 8.03 1.81 -13.34
C ALA A 84 7.57 3.08 -12.61
N ILE A 85 8.35 4.15 -12.63
CA ILE A 85 7.99 5.43 -11.99
C ILE A 85 6.75 6.03 -12.64
N TYR A 86 6.67 6.08 -13.97
CA TYR A 86 5.49 6.57 -14.69
C TYR A 86 4.22 5.82 -14.28
N ASN A 87 4.24 4.48 -14.32
CA ASN A 87 3.07 3.68 -14.02
C ASN A 87 2.70 3.74 -12.54
N ASN A 88 3.68 3.68 -11.62
CA ASN A 88 3.39 3.72 -10.19
C ASN A 88 2.86 5.09 -9.76
N TYR A 89 3.35 6.18 -10.33
CA TYR A 89 2.82 7.52 -10.07
C TYR A 89 1.35 7.63 -10.50
N ARG A 90 1.02 7.17 -11.71
CA ARG A 90 -0.35 7.23 -12.26
C ARG A 90 -1.31 6.21 -11.67
N ALA A 91 -0.80 5.17 -11.01
CA ALA A 91 -1.62 4.13 -10.41
C ALA A 91 -2.24 4.54 -9.06
N ILE A 92 -1.84 5.68 -8.50
CA ILE A 92 -2.34 6.21 -7.23
C ILE A 92 -2.92 7.63 -7.33
N LEU A 93 -2.70 8.35 -8.42
CA LEU A 93 -3.14 9.75 -8.57
C LEU A 93 -4.05 9.93 -9.79
N ASP A 94 -5.01 10.84 -9.68
CA ASP A 94 -5.70 11.41 -10.85
C ASP A 94 -4.74 12.38 -11.56
N ILE A 95 -4.22 11.96 -12.72
CA ILE A 95 -3.29 12.77 -13.53
C ILE A 95 -4.01 13.69 -14.53
N SER A 96 -5.34 13.78 -14.47
CA SER A 96 -6.10 14.68 -15.34
C SER A 96 -5.93 16.14 -14.90
N PRO A 97 -5.64 17.08 -15.83
CA PRO A 97 -5.56 18.50 -15.48
C PRO A 97 -6.84 19.03 -14.84
N ALA A 98 -8.00 18.61 -15.36
CA ALA A 98 -9.28 18.96 -14.78
C ALA A 98 -9.40 18.46 -13.33
N GLY A 99 -8.84 17.29 -13.00
CA GLY A 99 -8.75 16.65 -11.68
C GLY A 99 -7.94 17.40 -10.63
N GLY A 100 -7.20 18.45 -11.02
CA GLY A 100 -6.32 19.19 -10.14
C GLY A 100 -4.84 18.84 -10.32
N TYR A 101 -4.51 17.92 -11.23
CA TYR A 101 -3.13 17.64 -11.57
C TYR A 101 -2.47 18.88 -12.19
N GLY A 102 -1.40 19.32 -11.55
CA GLY A 102 -0.63 20.49 -11.91
C GLY A 102 -1.09 21.81 -11.28
N THR A 103 -2.17 21.80 -10.50
CA THR A 103 -2.71 22.99 -9.81
C THR A 103 -2.90 22.75 -8.32
N LEU A 104 -3.47 21.61 -7.92
CA LEU A 104 -3.67 21.23 -6.51
C LEU A 104 -2.58 20.30 -5.99
N TYR A 105 -2.02 19.48 -6.87
CA TYR A 105 -0.94 18.53 -6.60
C TYR A 105 -0.21 18.21 -7.90
N GLY A 106 0.88 17.45 -7.83
CA GLY A 106 1.71 17.11 -8.98
C GLY A 106 3.08 17.77 -8.92
N PRO A 107 4.08 17.32 -9.71
CA PRO A 107 5.48 17.67 -9.48
C PRO A 107 5.76 19.18 -9.46
N ASN A 108 5.07 19.95 -10.30
CA ASN A 108 5.23 21.41 -10.40
C ASN A 108 4.60 22.21 -9.25
N VAL A 109 3.78 21.59 -8.41
CA VAL A 109 3.21 22.23 -7.21
C VAL A 109 4.23 22.13 -6.09
N ASP A 110 4.74 23.25 -5.60
CA ASP A 110 5.81 23.25 -4.60
C ASP A 110 5.34 22.74 -3.22
N ALA A 111 6.27 22.63 -2.26
CA ALA A 111 5.98 22.18 -0.90
C ALA A 111 5.04 23.11 -0.12
N ARG A 112 4.73 24.31 -0.63
CA ARG A 112 3.76 25.26 -0.05
C ARG A 112 2.40 25.17 -0.73
N GLY A 113 2.22 24.23 -1.66
CA GLY A 113 0.99 24.06 -2.43
C GLY A 113 0.82 25.08 -3.57
N VAL A 114 1.89 25.77 -3.98
CA VAL A 114 1.83 26.77 -5.04
C VAL A 114 2.23 26.14 -6.37
N ALA A 115 1.33 26.21 -7.36
CA ALA A 115 1.63 25.75 -8.71
C ALA A 115 2.68 26.65 -9.38
N THR A 116 3.79 26.05 -9.78
CA THR A 116 4.87 26.73 -10.51
C THR A 116 4.82 26.43 -12.01
N THR A 117 5.59 27.18 -12.79
CA THR A 117 5.82 26.93 -14.23
C THR A 117 6.86 25.84 -14.51
N GLY A 118 7.56 25.33 -13.49
CA GLY A 118 8.61 24.33 -13.63
C GLY A 118 8.07 22.91 -13.81
N GLU A 119 8.95 21.99 -14.19
CA GLU A 119 8.61 20.56 -14.37
C GLU A 119 8.63 19.76 -13.06
N GLY A 120 9.10 20.34 -11.94
CA GLY A 120 9.09 19.68 -10.63
C GLY A 120 10.10 18.53 -10.48
N LYS A 121 11.15 18.49 -11.29
CA LYS A 121 12.21 17.47 -11.23
C LYS A 121 13.10 17.66 -10.00
N ILE A 122 13.49 16.56 -9.35
CA ILE A 122 14.25 16.60 -8.08
C ILE A 122 15.58 15.86 -8.22
N PRO A 123 16.73 16.57 -8.26
CA PRO A 123 18.05 15.92 -8.28
C PRO A 123 18.37 15.24 -6.94
N GLY A 124 19.26 14.25 -6.98
CA GLY A 124 19.76 13.61 -5.76
C GLY A 124 20.33 12.22 -5.98
N THR A 125 20.27 11.38 -4.94
CA THR A 125 20.88 10.05 -4.94
C THR A 125 19.88 9.00 -4.48
N GLU A 126 19.86 7.87 -5.16
CA GLU A 126 19.03 6.69 -4.87
C GLU A 126 19.92 5.52 -4.47
N TYR A 127 19.53 4.81 -3.42
CA TYR A 127 20.24 3.65 -2.88
C TYR A 127 19.25 2.49 -2.83
N ILE A 128 19.53 1.38 -3.52
CA ILE A 128 18.64 0.21 -3.57
C ILE A 128 19.37 -1.02 -3.04
N ALA A 129 18.68 -1.80 -2.21
CA ALA A 129 19.18 -3.06 -1.68
C ALA A 129 18.03 -4.04 -1.41
N TYR A 130 18.36 -5.31 -1.24
CA TYR A 130 17.43 -6.27 -0.65
C TYR A 130 17.62 -6.29 0.87
N SER A 131 16.50 -6.40 1.57
CA SER A 131 16.46 -6.93 2.94
C SER A 131 16.16 -8.42 2.87
N ASP A 132 17.08 -9.23 3.37
CA ASP A 132 17.00 -10.68 3.35
C ASP A 132 17.74 -11.27 4.56
N ASP A 133 17.47 -12.52 4.89
CA ASP A 133 18.14 -13.26 5.97
C ASP A 133 19.41 -14.00 5.51
N GLY A 134 19.80 -13.80 4.24
CA GLY A 134 20.91 -14.48 3.59
C GLY A 134 20.47 -15.70 2.77
N SER A 135 19.20 -16.08 2.81
CA SER A 135 18.66 -17.21 2.02
C SER A 135 18.36 -16.86 0.55
N GLY A 136 18.20 -15.57 0.24
CA GLY A 136 17.71 -15.07 -1.05
C GLY A 136 16.23 -15.35 -1.30
N ARG A 137 15.47 -15.79 -0.28
CA ARG A 137 14.05 -16.16 -0.42
C ARG A 137 13.08 -15.06 -0.03
N HIS A 138 13.49 -14.09 0.80
CA HIS A 138 12.66 -12.94 1.13
C HIS A 138 12.84 -11.84 0.07
N ASN A 139 14.10 -11.45 -0.16
CA ASN A 139 14.52 -10.40 -1.08
C ASN A 139 13.56 -9.22 -1.12
N VAL A 140 13.26 -8.64 0.05
CA VAL A 140 12.38 -7.48 0.18
C VAL A 140 13.12 -6.27 -0.39
N THR A 141 12.58 -5.67 -1.46
CA THR A 141 13.26 -4.53 -2.10
C THR A 141 13.09 -3.31 -1.22
N MET A 142 14.21 -2.67 -0.86
CA MET A 142 14.25 -1.41 -0.14
C MET A 142 14.97 -0.36 -0.98
N MET A 143 14.53 0.89 -0.86
CA MET A 143 15.15 2.02 -1.53
C MET A 143 15.18 3.23 -0.61
N VAL A 144 16.29 3.97 -0.61
CA VAL A 144 16.38 5.28 0.03
C VAL A 144 16.69 6.30 -1.04
N GLN A 145 15.88 7.35 -1.13
CA GLN A 145 16.17 8.52 -1.96
C GLN A 145 16.55 9.69 -1.05
N VAL A 146 17.67 10.34 -1.35
CA VAL A 146 18.15 11.54 -0.66
C VAL A 146 18.19 12.69 -1.67
N PRO A 147 17.26 13.67 -1.59
CA PRO A 147 17.27 14.79 -2.51
C PRO A 147 18.50 15.67 -2.27
N ALA A 148 18.99 16.34 -3.32
CA ALA A 148 20.13 17.25 -3.18
C ALA A 148 19.86 18.42 -2.22
N SER A 149 18.59 18.75 -1.98
CA SER A 149 18.13 19.74 -1.01
C SER A 149 18.12 19.27 0.44
N PHE A 150 18.49 18.00 0.72
CA PHE A 150 18.51 17.47 2.08
C PHE A 150 19.43 18.28 3.00
N ASN A 151 18.90 18.69 4.16
CA ASN A 151 19.62 19.47 5.16
C ASN A 151 19.82 18.66 6.46
N PRO A 152 21.05 18.23 6.81
CA PRO A 152 21.29 17.46 8.02
C PRO A 152 21.01 18.23 9.33
N ALA A 153 21.02 19.57 9.30
CA ALA A 153 20.64 20.38 10.47
C ALA A 153 19.11 20.43 10.70
N SER A 154 18.33 19.99 9.72
CA SER A 154 16.87 19.88 9.80
C SER A 154 16.43 18.53 9.22
N ALA A 155 17.12 17.47 9.63
CA ALA A 155 16.97 16.14 9.05
C ALA A 155 15.54 15.61 9.21
N CYS A 156 15.01 15.06 8.12
CA CYS A 156 13.74 14.34 8.13
C CYS A 156 13.76 13.12 7.21
N ILE A 157 13.01 12.09 7.61
CA ILE A 157 12.77 10.86 6.86
C ILE A 157 11.26 10.68 6.72
N VAL A 158 10.80 10.28 5.53
CA VAL A 158 9.42 9.88 5.29
C VAL A 158 9.41 8.44 4.79
N THR A 159 8.52 7.60 5.30
CA THR A 159 8.38 6.25 4.74
C THR A 159 7.59 6.29 3.44
N GLY A 160 8.00 5.48 2.47
CA GLY A 160 7.37 5.27 1.18
C GLY A 160 7.05 3.79 0.97
N THR A 161 6.38 3.15 1.93
CA THR A 161 6.01 1.74 1.78
C THR A 161 5.01 1.58 0.64
N SER A 162 5.22 0.63 -0.26
CA SER A 162 4.39 0.49 -1.46
C SER A 162 2.90 0.26 -1.14
N SER A 163 2.02 0.79 -1.97
CA SER A 163 0.58 0.49 -1.92
C SER A 163 0.25 -0.79 -2.71
N GLY A 164 -0.82 -1.49 -2.34
CA GLY A 164 -1.20 -2.76 -2.98
C GLY A 164 -0.07 -3.80 -2.96
N SER A 165 0.17 -4.49 -4.08
CA SER A 165 1.28 -5.44 -4.25
C SER A 165 2.49 -4.86 -4.98
N ARG A 166 2.50 -3.55 -5.24
CA ARG A 166 3.46 -2.89 -6.13
C ARG A 166 4.92 -3.04 -5.67
N GLY A 167 5.84 -2.87 -6.62
CA GLY A 167 7.28 -2.78 -6.36
C GLY A 167 7.68 -1.57 -5.52
N VAL A 168 9.00 -1.40 -5.33
CA VAL A 168 9.57 -0.39 -4.42
C VAL A 168 9.18 1.06 -4.76
N TYR A 169 8.86 1.35 -6.03
CA TYR A 169 8.39 2.66 -6.48
C TYR A 169 6.89 2.91 -6.21
N GLY A 170 6.17 1.98 -5.58
CA GLY A 170 4.71 2.03 -5.42
C GLY A 170 4.15 3.16 -4.54
N ALA A 171 5.01 3.96 -3.92
CA ALA A 171 4.64 5.15 -3.15
C ALA A 171 5.23 6.46 -3.73
N ILE A 172 5.88 6.41 -4.90
CA ILE A 172 6.65 7.51 -5.49
C ILE A 172 5.82 8.80 -5.66
N GLY A 173 4.57 8.69 -6.10
CA GLY A 173 3.66 9.84 -6.26
C GLY A 173 2.90 10.26 -5.00
N SER A 174 3.03 9.52 -3.89
CA SER A 174 2.31 9.79 -2.63
C SER A 174 3.21 10.43 -1.58
N SER A 175 3.57 9.68 -0.52
CA SER A 175 4.51 10.14 0.51
C SER A 175 5.91 10.40 -0.05
N GLY A 176 6.28 9.73 -1.15
CA GLY A 176 7.56 9.95 -1.84
C GLY A 176 7.70 11.35 -2.38
N GLU A 177 6.76 11.79 -3.20
CA GLU A 177 6.72 13.16 -3.72
C GLU A 177 6.73 14.20 -2.60
N TRP A 178 5.87 14.02 -1.59
CA TRP A 178 5.80 14.94 -0.46
C TRP A 178 7.15 15.05 0.25
N GLY A 179 7.80 13.92 0.55
CA GLY A 179 9.07 13.89 1.26
C GLY A 179 10.20 14.55 0.46
N LEU A 180 10.31 14.23 -0.83
CA LEU A 180 11.34 14.81 -1.70
C LEU A 180 11.17 16.34 -1.85
N LYS A 181 9.94 16.84 -2.00
CA LYS A 181 9.66 18.28 -2.08
C LYS A 181 9.98 19.03 -0.80
N ASN A 182 9.84 18.37 0.35
CA ASN A 182 10.16 18.93 1.67
C ASN A 182 11.64 18.72 2.07
N GLY A 183 12.49 18.25 1.15
CA GLY A 183 13.91 18.03 1.43
C GLY A 183 14.19 16.89 2.40
N CYS A 184 13.22 15.99 2.60
CA CYS A 184 13.38 14.79 3.42
C CYS A 184 13.98 13.65 2.60
N ALA A 185 14.74 12.79 3.26
CA ALA A 185 15.05 11.48 2.69
C ALA A 185 13.76 10.63 2.68
N VAL A 186 13.59 9.81 1.66
CA VAL A 186 12.43 8.90 1.59
C VAL A 186 12.88 7.45 1.65
N ALA A 187 12.31 6.72 2.61
CA ALA A 187 12.59 5.31 2.91
C ALA A 187 11.49 4.40 2.35
N TYR A 188 11.72 3.82 1.19
CA TYR A 188 10.78 2.96 0.48
C TYR A 188 11.01 1.48 0.76
N THR A 189 9.93 0.70 0.69
CA THR A 189 9.99 -0.76 0.65
C THR A 189 8.82 -1.34 -0.13
N ASP A 190 9.06 -2.44 -0.85
CA ASP A 190 8.00 -3.25 -1.46
C ASP A 190 7.28 -4.17 -0.45
N LYS A 191 7.71 -4.12 0.84
CA LYS A 191 7.17 -4.85 1.99
C LYS A 191 6.99 -6.36 1.74
N GLY A 192 7.81 -6.92 0.84
CA GLY A 192 7.83 -8.35 0.52
C GLY A 192 6.77 -8.81 -0.47
N THR A 193 5.99 -7.90 -1.07
CA THR A 193 5.05 -8.25 -2.14
C THR A 193 5.71 -8.17 -3.51
N GLY A 194 6.17 -6.97 -3.90
CA GLY A 194 6.95 -6.69 -5.12
C GLY A 194 6.34 -7.10 -6.48
N SER A 195 6.99 -6.67 -7.57
CA SER A 195 6.65 -7.08 -8.95
C SER A 195 7.38 -8.36 -9.41
N GLY A 196 7.82 -9.19 -8.46
CA GLY A 196 8.54 -10.42 -8.74
C GLY A 196 7.67 -11.45 -9.47
N MET A 197 8.15 -11.96 -10.61
CA MET A 197 7.43 -12.92 -11.44
C MET A 197 8.39 -13.98 -11.99
N HIS A 198 8.05 -15.25 -11.79
CA HIS A 198 8.75 -16.39 -12.35
C HIS A 198 7.93 -16.96 -13.52
N ASP A 199 8.47 -16.83 -14.73
CA ASP A 199 7.99 -17.54 -15.91
C ASP A 199 8.43 -19.00 -15.80
N LEU A 200 7.49 -19.89 -15.47
CA LEU A 200 7.83 -21.29 -15.19
C LEU A 200 8.19 -22.05 -16.46
N GLN A 201 7.60 -21.68 -17.60
CA GLN A 201 7.84 -22.31 -18.89
C GLN A 201 9.29 -22.08 -19.33
N ASN A 202 9.74 -20.83 -19.28
CA ASN A 202 11.07 -20.42 -19.72
C ASN A 202 12.10 -20.34 -18.58
N ASN A 203 11.70 -20.60 -17.34
CA ASN A 203 12.55 -20.52 -16.14
C ASN A 203 13.24 -19.16 -15.97
N THR A 204 12.54 -18.06 -16.23
CA THR A 204 13.11 -16.71 -16.09
C THR A 204 12.46 -15.92 -14.95
N VAL A 205 13.23 -15.01 -14.34
CA VAL A 205 12.84 -14.19 -13.19
C VAL A 205 13.28 -12.74 -13.38
N HIS A 206 12.74 -11.83 -12.57
CA HIS A 206 13.22 -10.45 -12.47
C HIS A 206 14.45 -10.37 -11.54
N LEU A 207 15.41 -9.51 -11.89
CA LEU A 207 16.45 -9.02 -10.99
C LEU A 207 16.00 -7.74 -10.27
N GLN A 208 16.80 -7.23 -9.33
CA GLN A 208 16.48 -6.02 -8.55
C GLN A 208 16.26 -4.78 -9.43
N ASN A 209 16.99 -4.69 -10.54
CA ASN A 209 16.93 -3.59 -11.50
C ASN A 209 15.87 -3.81 -12.61
N GLY A 210 15.06 -4.86 -12.49
CA GLY A 210 13.97 -5.18 -13.39
C GLY A 210 14.29 -6.03 -14.60
N LEU A 211 15.58 -6.24 -14.92
CA LEU A 211 15.96 -7.11 -16.04
C LEU A 211 15.51 -8.56 -15.82
N ARG A 212 15.27 -9.27 -16.93
CA ARG A 212 14.98 -10.71 -16.93
C ARG A 212 16.29 -11.51 -16.95
N ALA A 213 16.35 -12.58 -16.18
CA ALA A 213 17.45 -13.54 -16.18
C ALA A 213 16.92 -14.97 -16.02
N ASP A 214 17.71 -15.97 -16.41
CA ASP A 214 17.44 -17.37 -16.01
C ASP A 214 17.45 -17.49 -14.47
N ALA A 215 16.52 -18.28 -13.93
CA ALA A 215 16.32 -18.39 -12.49
C ALA A 215 17.50 -19.06 -11.76
N VAL A 216 18.19 -20.00 -12.40
CA VAL A 216 19.37 -20.66 -11.82
C VAL A 216 20.55 -19.69 -11.80
N ALA A 217 20.77 -18.98 -12.91
CA ALA A 217 21.82 -17.98 -13.02
C ALA A 217 21.60 -16.79 -12.06
N ALA A 218 20.36 -16.36 -11.87
CA ALA A 218 20.02 -15.28 -10.93
C ALA A 218 20.31 -15.66 -9.47
N GLY A 219 20.09 -16.92 -9.08
CA GLY A 219 20.34 -17.41 -7.72
C GLY A 219 19.75 -16.48 -6.65
N MET A 220 20.57 -16.08 -5.68
CA MET A 220 20.17 -15.18 -4.58
C MET A 220 19.87 -13.74 -5.02
N THR A 221 20.19 -13.35 -6.26
CA THR A 221 19.89 -12.00 -6.78
C THR A 221 18.51 -11.90 -7.44
N SER A 222 17.83 -13.04 -7.61
CA SER A 222 16.44 -13.11 -8.09
C SER A 222 15.51 -12.31 -7.17
N ASN A 223 14.66 -11.46 -7.74
CA ASN A 223 13.62 -10.79 -6.96
C ASN A 223 12.64 -11.79 -6.34
N PHE A 224 12.35 -12.86 -7.09
CA PHE A 224 11.51 -13.97 -6.67
C PHE A 224 11.68 -15.18 -7.59
N THR A 225 12.00 -16.33 -6.99
CA THR A 225 11.95 -17.65 -7.64
C THR A 225 10.99 -18.53 -6.84
N ALA A 226 9.98 -19.09 -7.50
CA ALA A 226 9.07 -20.05 -6.87
C ALA A 226 9.83 -21.28 -6.34
N ALA A 227 9.46 -21.76 -5.16
CA ALA A 227 10.03 -22.96 -4.56
C ALA A 227 9.50 -24.23 -5.25
N ILE A 228 10.06 -24.53 -6.42
CA ILE A 228 9.72 -25.69 -7.26
C ILE A 228 11.01 -26.30 -7.83
N SER A 229 11.18 -27.61 -7.71
CA SER A 229 12.35 -28.28 -8.28
C SER A 229 12.28 -28.32 -9.82
N PRO A 230 13.41 -28.54 -10.53
CA PRO A 230 13.41 -28.68 -11.99
C PRO A 230 12.49 -29.79 -12.52
N ALA A 231 12.40 -30.92 -11.81
CA ALA A 231 11.55 -32.04 -12.19
C ALA A 231 10.06 -31.70 -11.99
N GLU A 232 9.71 -31.12 -10.84
CA GLU A 232 8.36 -30.64 -10.55
C GLU A 232 7.92 -29.55 -11.54
N ARG A 233 8.80 -28.62 -11.91
CA ARG A 233 8.52 -27.57 -12.90
C ARG A 233 8.25 -28.16 -14.27
N THR A 234 9.02 -29.15 -14.69
CA THR A 234 8.79 -29.87 -15.96
C THR A 234 7.42 -30.53 -15.96
N ALA A 235 7.07 -31.26 -14.90
CA ALA A 235 5.75 -31.90 -14.78
C ALA A 235 4.61 -30.87 -14.74
N PHE A 236 4.80 -29.76 -14.02
CA PHE A 236 3.81 -28.70 -13.93
C PHE A 236 3.58 -28.00 -15.28
N ASN A 237 4.64 -27.71 -16.04
CA ASN A 237 4.51 -27.12 -17.37
C ASN A 237 3.85 -28.07 -18.37
N ALA A 238 4.08 -29.38 -18.26
CA ALA A 238 3.40 -30.37 -19.09
C ALA A 238 1.88 -30.41 -18.82
N ALA A 239 1.47 -30.29 -17.55
CA ALA A 239 0.06 -30.29 -17.16
C ALA A 239 -0.62 -28.93 -17.40
N THR A 240 0.10 -27.84 -17.16
CA THR A 240 -0.40 -26.46 -17.23
C THR A 240 0.63 -25.58 -17.94
N PRO A 241 0.66 -25.54 -19.28
CA PRO A 241 1.66 -24.77 -20.00
C PRO A 241 1.49 -23.26 -19.78
N ASN A 242 2.58 -22.51 -19.95
CA ASN A 242 2.58 -21.03 -19.96
C ASN A 242 2.15 -20.37 -18.64
N ARG A 243 2.40 -21.02 -17.49
CA ARG A 243 2.02 -20.50 -16.17
C ARG A 243 3.10 -19.67 -15.51
N PHE A 244 2.65 -18.73 -14.69
CA PHE A 244 3.50 -17.81 -13.93
C PHE A 244 3.31 -17.99 -12.44
N ALA A 245 4.41 -17.92 -11.70
CA ALA A 245 4.36 -17.67 -10.27
C ALA A 245 4.61 -16.18 -9.98
N VAL A 246 3.85 -15.60 -9.04
CA VAL A 246 3.98 -14.18 -8.65
C VAL A 246 4.35 -14.11 -7.18
N LYS A 247 5.29 -13.23 -6.83
CA LYS A 247 5.92 -13.18 -5.49
C LYS A 247 4.92 -13.07 -4.35
N HIS A 248 3.99 -12.11 -4.40
CA HIS A 248 3.03 -11.93 -3.32
C HIS A 248 2.17 -13.20 -3.10
N ALA A 249 1.69 -13.82 -4.19
CA ALA A 249 0.87 -15.02 -4.08
C ALA A 249 1.69 -16.26 -3.69
N HIS A 250 2.80 -16.52 -4.38
CA HIS A 250 3.41 -17.86 -4.43
C HIS A 250 4.81 -17.93 -3.79
N SER A 251 5.25 -16.90 -3.06
CA SER A 251 6.50 -16.95 -2.29
C SER A 251 6.44 -17.88 -1.08
N GLN A 252 5.24 -18.38 -0.73
CA GLN A 252 4.96 -19.11 0.50
C GLN A 252 5.33 -18.31 1.76
N GLN A 253 5.47 -16.99 1.60
CA GLN A 253 5.62 -16.03 2.69
C GLN A 253 4.26 -15.42 3.02
N ASN A 254 4.05 -15.12 4.29
CA ASN A 254 2.97 -14.24 4.73
C ASN A 254 3.56 -12.86 4.99
N SER A 255 3.68 -12.04 3.94
CA SER A 255 4.39 -10.77 4.03
C SER A 255 3.68 -9.76 4.95
N GLU A 256 2.34 -9.76 5.00
CA GLU A 256 1.57 -8.77 5.77
C GLU A 256 1.85 -8.80 7.27
N LYS A 257 2.14 -9.98 7.83
CA LYS A 257 2.53 -10.08 9.24
C LYS A 257 3.81 -9.27 9.55
N ASP A 258 4.67 -9.07 8.56
CA ASP A 258 6.00 -8.46 8.68
C ASP A 258 6.07 -7.05 8.07
N TRP A 259 4.99 -6.50 7.50
CA TRP A 259 5.03 -5.19 6.83
C TRP A 259 5.58 -4.07 7.72
N GLY A 260 5.15 -3.99 8.98
CA GLY A 260 5.67 -2.99 9.92
C GLY A 260 7.17 -3.16 10.18
N ARG A 261 7.68 -4.40 10.25
CA ARG A 261 9.11 -4.68 10.36
C ARG A 261 9.87 -4.17 9.14
N PHE A 262 9.40 -4.47 7.93
CA PHE A 262 10.07 -4.03 6.70
C PHE A 262 10.04 -2.51 6.54
N THR A 263 8.97 -1.84 6.98
CA THR A 263 8.92 -0.36 7.02
C THR A 263 9.94 0.21 8.01
N LEU A 264 10.09 -0.36 9.21
CA LEU A 264 11.13 0.05 10.17
C LEU A 264 12.54 -0.19 9.63
N GLN A 265 12.78 -1.33 8.99
CA GLN A 265 14.05 -1.62 8.33
C GLN A 265 14.37 -0.64 7.19
N ALA A 266 13.37 -0.12 6.48
CA ALA A 266 13.58 0.94 5.49
C ALA A 266 14.02 2.26 6.16
N VAL A 267 13.45 2.61 7.32
CA VAL A 267 13.88 3.77 8.12
C VAL A 267 15.32 3.58 8.63
N GLU A 268 15.65 2.40 9.12
CA GLU A 268 17.02 2.04 9.53
C GLU A 268 18.01 2.15 8.36
N PHE A 269 17.61 1.71 7.18
CA PHE A 269 18.41 1.87 5.97
C PHE A 269 18.62 3.35 5.63
N ALA A 270 17.60 4.19 5.77
CA ALA A 270 17.75 5.64 5.59
C ALA A 270 18.71 6.26 6.62
N TYR A 271 18.63 5.90 7.90
CA TYR A 271 19.61 6.34 8.90
C TYR A 271 21.04 5.90 8.55
N TYR A 272 21.22 4.67 8.07
CA TYR A 272 22.53 4.20 7.62
C TYR A 272 23.06 5.05 6.47
N VAL A 273 22.28 5.24 5.40
CA VAL A 273 22.68 6.04 4.22
C VAL A 273 22.99 7.49 4.60
N LEU A 274 22.15 8.11 5.43
CA LEU A 274 22.32 9.49 5.84
C LEU A 274 23.58 9.67 6.71
N ASN A 275 23.88 8.73 7.61
CA ASN A 275 25.11 8.79 8.40
C ASN A 275 26.36 8.46 7.57
N GLU A 276 26.28 7.58 6.56
CA GLU A 276 27.38 7.38 5.61
C GLU A 276 27.75 8.68 4.89
N ARG A 277 26.74 9.51 4.57
CA ARG A 277 26.92 10.75 3.81
C ARG A 277 27.26 11.96 4.68
N TYR A 278 26.60 12.11 5.82
CA TYR A 278 26.62 13.32 6.64
C TYR A 278 27.17 13.11 8.06
N GLY A 279 27.47 11.87 8.45
CA GLY A 279 28.07 11.57 9.73
C GLY A 279 29.48 12.14 9.86
N ALA A 280 29.85 12.53 11.08
CA ALA A 280 31.23 12.92 11.37
C ALA A 280 32.18 11.72 11.11
N PRO A 281 33.42 11.94 10.65
CA PRO A 281 34.42 10.90 10.59
C PRO A 281 34.67 10.31 11.99
N ALA A 282 34.79 9.00 12.08
CA ALA A 282 35.28 8.32 13.28
C ALA A 282 36.79 8.50 13.43
N ARG A 283 37.35 8.19 14.59
CA ARG A 283 38.80 8.25 14.87
C ARG A 283 39.65 7.33 14.00
N ASP A 284 39.05 6.29 13.42
CA ASP A 284 39.74 5.41 12.46
C ASP A 284 39.93 6.06 11.09
N GLY A 285 39.35 7.24 10.84
CA GLY A 285 39.45 7.98 9.58
C GLY A 285 38.72 7.36 8.40
N VAL A 286 38.05 6.21 8.59
CA VAL A 286 37.39 5.43 7.53
C VAL A 286 35.90 5.34 7.77
N SER A 287 35.48 5.04 9.01
CA SER A 287 34.09 4.87 9.37
C SER A 287 33.41 6.22 9.60
N ARG A 288 32.09 6.25 9.44
CA ARG A 288 31.25 7.39 9.86
C ARG A 288 30.65 7.13 11.23
N LEU A 289 30.37 8.20 11.98
CA LEU A 289 29.63 8.15 13.24
C LEU A 289 28.12 8.27 12.98
N ARG A 290 27.32 7.71 13.89
CA ARG A 290 25.85 7.90 13.94
C ARG A 290 25.51 9.28 14.50
N THR A 291 25.74 10.33 13.70
CA THR A 291 25.44 11.72 14.06
C THR A 291 23.94 12.04 13.93
N LEU A 292 23.28 11.48 12.92
CA LEU A 292 21.83 11.53 12.76
C LEU A 292 21.21 10.34 13.51
N THR A 293 20.33 10.66 14.45
CA THR A 293 19.71 9.73 15.39
C THR A 293 18.22 10.04 15.53
N PRO A 294 17.41 9.17 16.16
CA PRO A 294 16.00 9.48 16.44
C PRO A 294 15.79 10.75 17.26
N ALA A 295 16.77 11.17 18.06
CA ALA A 295 16.65 12.37 18.89
C ALA A 295 16.74 13.70 18.09
N ASN A 296 17.28 13.69 16.88
CA ASN A 296 17.51 14.90 16.08
C ASN A 296 17.00 14.83 14.63
N THR A 297 16.25 13.78 14.31
CA THR A 297 15.71 13.53 12.97
C THR A 297 14.22 13.29 13.06
N ILE A 298 13.41 14.08 12.34
CA ILE A 298 11.97 13.86 12.25
C ILE A 298 11.70 12.65 11.34
N VAL A 299 10.92 11.69 11.81
CA VAL A 299 10.47 10.58 10.96
C VAL A 299 8.95 10.52 10.93
N ILE A 300 8.38 10.67 9.73
CA ILE A 300 6.94 10.52 9.50
C ILE A 300 6.70 9.15 8.85
N ALA A 301 6.03 8.26 9.57
CA ALA A 301 5.52 7.03 8.98
C ALA A 301 4.27 7.35 8.16
N SER A 302 4.35 7.12 6.87
CA SER A 302 3.34 7.49 5.88
C SER A 302 3.31 6.52 4.70
N SER A 303 2.15 6.47 4.04
CA SER A 303 1.87 6.05 2.67
C SER A 303 0.32 6.00 2.53
N VAL A 304 -0.20 5.25 1.55
CA VAL A 304 -1.62 5.04 1.29
C VAL A 304 -1.97 3.53 1.21
N SER A 305 -3.22 3.15 1.42
CA SER A 305 -3.70 1.77 1.25
C SER A 305 -2.90 0.76 2.10
N ASN A 306 -2.37 -0.33 1.52
CA ASN A 306 -1.50 -1.28 2.22
C ASN A 306 -0.25 -0.62 2.82
N GLY A 307 0.30 0.39 2.15
CA GLY A 307 1.48 1.11 2.65
C GLY A 307 1.16 1.93 3.90
N ALA A 308 -0.05 2.50 3.96
CA ALA A 308 -0.57 3.14 5.16
C ALA A 308 -0.79 2.14 6.31
N GLY A 309 -1.32 0.94 6.00
CA GLY A 309 -1.39 -0.17 6.96
C GLY A 309 -0.03 -0.59 7.51
N ALA A 310 0.98 -0.66 6.64
CA ALA A 310 2.36 -0.95 7.02
C ALA A 310 2.97 0.16 7.89
N ALA A 311 2.68 1.44 7.61
CA ALA A 311 3.11 2.57 8.42
C ALA A 311 2.49 2.56 9.82
N LEU A 312 1.20 2.26 9.94
CA LEU A 312 0.55 2.06 11.24
C LEU A 312 1.17 0.87 11.99
N ALA A 313 1.35 -0.27 11.32
CA ALA A 313 2.00 -1.43 11.91
C ALA A 313 3.45 -1.15 12.38
N ALA A 314 4.20 -0.36 11.63
CA ALA A 314 5.54 0.09 12.01
C ALA A 314 5.50 0.95 13.28
N ALA A 315 4.56 1.90 13.36
CA ALA A 315 4.40 2.76 14.53
C ALA A 315 3.99 1.98 15.79
N GLU A 316 3.15 0.95 15.65
CA GLU A 316 2.80 0.02 16.74
C GLU A 316 4.00 -0.82 17.20
N LEU A 317 4.89 -1.22 16.28
CA LEU A 317 6.09 -2.03 16.56
C LEU A 317 7.32 -1.23 17.00
N ASP A 318 7.30 0.10 16.84
CA ASP A 318 8.47 0.95 17.06
C ASP A 318 8.79 1.16 18.53
N THR A 319 9.56 0.24 19.11
CA THR A 319 10.06 0.29 20.48
C THR A 319 11.34 1.11 20.65
N ARG A 320 11.97 1.52 19.54
CA ARG A 320 13.24 2.28 19.54
C ARG A 320 13.03 3.78 19.32
N GLY A 321 11.78 4.21 19.17
CA GLY A 321 11.41 5.60 18.94
C GLY A 321 11.89 6.14 17.60
N LEU A 322 12.02 5.27 16.58
CA LEU A 322 12.42 5.68 15.24
C LEU A 322 11.39 6.60 14.58
N ILE A 323 10.10 6.45 14.87
CA ILE A 323 8.99 7.17 14.25
C ILE A 323 8.52 8.29 15.18
N SER A 324 8.55 9.52 14.68
CA SER A 324 8.12 10.71 15.41
C SER A 324 6.60 10.94 15.33
N GLY A 325 5.97 10.58 14.20
CA GLY A 325 4.52 10.72 14.00
C GLY A 325 4.02 9.97 12.76
N VAL A 326 2.70 9.90 12.60
CA VAL A 326 2.04 9.13 11.53
C VAL A 326 1.07 10.01 10.74
N ALA A 327 1.14 9.99 9.42
CA ALA A 327 0.14 10.62 8.56
C ALA A 327 -0.11 9.72 7.35
N VAL A 328 -1.33 9.16 7.25
CA VAL A 328 -1.64 8.10 6.29
C VAL A 328 -2.99 8.31 5.59
N GLY A 329 -3.06 7.84 4.34
CA GLY A 329 -4.29 7.81 3.55
C GLY A 329 -4.89 6.41 3.46
N GLU A 330 -6.21 6.30 3.59
CA GLU A 330 -7.06 5.11 3.38
C GLU A 330 -6.40 3.78 3.78
N PRO A 331 -5.97 3.62 5.05
CA PRO A 331 -5.20 2.47 5.48
C PRO A 331 -5.98 1.17 5.30
N GLN A 332 -5.38 0.22 4.59
CA GLN A 332 -5.76 -1.17 4.73
C GLN A 332 -5.16 -1.70 6.02
N VAL A 333 -6.01 -1.85 7.03
CA VAL A 333 -5.62 -2.36 8.34
C VAL A 333 -6.73 -3.23 8.89
N GLN A 334 -6.35 -4.34 9.51
CA GLN A 334 -7.26 -5.27 10.17
C GLN A 334 -6.89 -5.37 11.64
N LEU A 335 -7.92 -5.40 12.49
CA LEU A 335 -7.77 -5.13 13.92
C LEU A 335 -7.99 -6.40 14.74
N VAL A 336 -7.37 -6.43 15.92
CA VAL A 336 -7.73 -7.42 16.94
C VAL A 336 -9.23 -7.26 17.27
N PRO A 337 -10.01 -8.36 17.29
CA PRO A 337 -11.42 -8.31 17.65
C PRO A 337 -11.67 -7.72 19.04
N ASP A 338 -12.54 -6.71 19.13
CA ASP A 338 -13.05 -6.19 20.40
C ASP A 338 -14.54 -5.86 20.27
N SER A 339 -15.41 -6.68 20.88
CA SER A 339 -16.86 -6.54 20.80
C SER A 339 -17.44 -5.38 21.61
N ARG A 340 -16.63 -4.72 22.45
CA ARG A 340 -17.06 -3.56 23.24
C ARG A 340 -17.12 -2.29 22.38
N LEU A 341 -16.38 -2.25 21.27
CA LEU A 341 -16.38 -1.13 20.34
C LEU A 341 -17.66 -1.11 19.52
N SER A 342 -18.16 0.08 19.19
CA SER A 342 -19.21 0.26 18.19
C SER A 342 -18.97 1.52 17.37
N MET A 343 -19.46 1.53 16.13
CA MET A 343 -19.42 2.65 15.21
C MET A 343 -20.85 3.03 14.86
N ARG A 344 -21.21 4.28 15.10
CA ARG A 344 -22.54 4.84 14.81
C ARG A 344 -22.45 5.94 13.77
N ARG A 345 -23.29 5.87 12.74
CA ARG A 345 -23.54 6.93 11.77
C ARG A 345 -25.04 7.00 11.52
N GLY A 346 -25.64 8.16 11.73
CA GLY A 346 -27.11 8.30 11.71
C GLY A 346 -27.77 7.24 12.61
N ASN A 347 -28.71 6.49 12.04
CA ASN A 347 -29.43 5.41 12.74
C ASN A 347 -28.75 4.03 12.64
N VAL A 348 -27.61 3.93 11.94
CA VAL A 348 -26.89 2.67 11.74
C VAL A 348 -25.80 2.53 12.81
N THR A 349 -25.81 1.41 13.52
CA THR A 349 -24.75 1.04 14.46
C THR A 349 -24.15 -0.30 14.07
N LEU A 350 -22.83 -0.35 13.95
CA LEU A 350 -22.05 -1.55 13.71
C LEU A 350 -21.23 -1.85 14.96
N ALA A 351 -21.28 -3.10 15.44
CA ALA A 351 -20.54 -3.53 16.63
C ALA A 351 -19.23 -4.24 16.26
N GLY A 352 -18.22 -4.11 17.11
CA GLY A 352 -16.91 -4.73 16.96
C GLY A 352 -15.87 -3.88 16.22
N THR A 353 -14.71 -4.47 15.94
CA THR A 353 -13.61 -3.86 15.19
C THR A 353 -13.59 -4.23 13.70
N GLY A 354 -14.65 -4.88 13.22
CA GLY A 354 -14.77 -5.39 11.85
C GLY A 354 -14.24 -6.81 11.66
N ARG A 355 -13.94 -7.16 10.40
CA ARG A 355 -13.45 -8.46 9.93
C ARG A 355 -12.09 -8.26 9.23
N PRO A 356 -11.30 -9.31 8.99
CA PRO A 356 -10.09 -9.22 8.19
C PRO A 356 -10.37 -8.83 6.73
N LEU A 357 -9.39 -8.24 6.03
CA LEU A 357 -9.52 -7.86 4.61
C LEU A 357 -9.98 -9.04 3.75
N TYR A 358 -9.46 -10.24 4.03
CA TYR A 358 -9.80 -11.45 3.29
C TYR A 358 -11.30 -11.81 3.37
N ASP A 359 -11.93 -11.59 4.52
CA ASP A 359 -13.36 -11.82 4.70
C ASP A 359 -14.16 -10.88 3.77
N TYR A 360 -13.83 -9.60 3.77
CA TYR A 360 -14.50 -8.60 2.94
C TYR A 360 -14.29 -8.82 1.45
N THR A 361 -13.05 -8.99 0.99
CA THR A 361 -12.78 -9.12 -0.44
C THR A 361 -13.39 -10.40 -1.01
N THR A 362 -13.46 -11.50 -0.25
CA THR A 362 -14.14 -12.72 -0.70
C THR A 362 -15.66 -12.57 -0.72
N LEU A 363 -16.24 -11.83 0.23
CA LEU A 363 -17.65 -11.48 0.22
C LEU A 363 -18.00 -10.59 -0.98
N ALA A 364 -17.18 -9.58 -1.24
CA ALA A 364 -17.31 -8.71 -2.41
C ALA A 364 -17.17 -9.50 -3.72
N ASN A 365 -16.21 -10.43 -3.82
CA ASN A 365 -16.00 -11.27 -5.00
C ASN A 365 -17.24 -12.12 -5.35
N LEU A 366 -18.00 -12.51 -4.33
CA LEU A 366 -19.27 -13.21 -4.52
C LEU A 366 -20.37 -12.26 -4.97
N LEU A 367 -20.56 -11.16 -4.25
CA LEU A 367 -21.77 -10.35 -4.31
C LEU A 367 -21.74 -9.21 -5.32
N GLN A 368 -20.57 -8.59 -5.56
CA GLN A 368 -20.48 -7.37 -6.38
C GLN A 368 -21.05 -7.51 -7.80
N PRO A 369 -20.85 -8.62 -8.55
CA PRO A 369 -21.46 -8.77 -9.86
C PRO A 369 -22.98 -8.67 -9.79
N CYS A 370 -23.59 -9.32 -8.80
CA CYS A 370 -25.04 -9.29 -8.61
C CYS A 370 -25.53 -7.94 -8.06
N ALA A 371 -24.86 -7.39 -7.04
CA ALA A 371 -25.21 -6.12 -6.41
C ALA A 371 -25.15 -4.95 -7.40
N ALA A 372 -24.21 -4.97 -8.34
CA ALA A 372 -24.09 -3.94 -9.38
C ALA A 372 -25.27 -3.93 -10.38
N LEU A 373 -26.14 -4.95 -10.38
CA LEU A 373 -27.41 -4.94 -11.13
C LEU A 373 -28.54 -4.21 -10.40
N LEU A 374 -28.35 -3.74 -9.17
CA LEU A 374 -29.36 -2.97 -8.44
C LEU A 374 -29.61 -1.63 -9.12
N SER A 375 -28.54 -0.96 -9.56
CA SER A 375 -28.61 0.38 -10.16
C SER A 375 -27.73 0.48 -11.41
N PRO A 376 -27.99 -0.34 -12.45
CA PRO A 376 -27.11 -0.42 -13.63
C PRO A 376 -27.01 0.91 -14.39
N ALA A 377 -28.06 1.75 -14.31
CA ALA A 377 -28.09 3.07 -14.92
C ALA A 377 -27.28 4.13 -14.15
N THR A 378 -26.99 3.90 -12.86
CA THR A 378 -26.24 4.85 -12.03
C THR A 378 -24.81 4.40 -11.75
N ASN A 379 -24.45 3.14 -12.04
CA ASN A 379 -23.06 2.67 -11.98
C ASN A 379 -22.12 3.70 -12.61
N VAL A 380 -21.12 4.13 -11.84
CA VAL A 380 -20.22 5.21 -12.26
C VAL A 380 -19.46 4.79 -13.52
N PHE A 381 -19.05 3.53 -13.59
CA PHE A 381 -18.47 2.92 -14.78
C PHE A 381 -18.98 1.48 -14.92
N ASN A 382 -19.78 1.22 -15.95
CA ASN A 382 -20.39 -0.09 -16.17
C ASN A 382 -19.42 -1.05 -16.87
N THR A 383 -18.76 -1.91 -16.09
CA THR A 383 -17.73 -2.85 -16.56
C THR A 383 -18.17 -4.31 -16.50
N ILE A 384 -19.39 -4.57 -16.00
CA ILE A 384 -19.92 -5.93 -15.86
C ILE A 384 -20.89 -6.25 -17.00
N ASN A 385 -20.90 -7.52 -17.43
CA ASN A 385 -21.88 -8.03 -18.38
C ASN A 385 -23.17 -8.37 -17.60
N PRO A 386 -24.32 -7.74 -17.92
CA PRO A 386 -25.54 -7.97 -17.16
C PRO A 386 -26.06 -9.40 -17.19
N ALA A 387 -25.88 -10.12 -18.30
CA ALA A 387 -26.33 -11.51 -18.42
C ALA A 387 -25.48 -12.45 -17.54
N ILE A 388 -24.15 -12.29 -17.56
CA ILE A 388 -23.24 -13.07 -16.71
C ILE A 388 -23.49 -12.75 -15.23
N ALA A 389 -23.71 -11.48 -14.90
CA ALA A 389 -24.05 -11.04 -13.55
C ALA A 389 -25.41 -11.60 -13.07
N ALA A 390 -26.41 -11.70 -13.95
CA ALA A 390 -27.69 -12.32 -13.62
C ALA A 390 -27.54 -13.83 -13.33
N ASN A 391 -26.69 -14.53 -14.09
CA ASN A 391 -26.33 -15.92 -13.78
C ASN A 391 -25.66 -16.03 -12.40
N ARG A 392 -24.77 -15.09 -12.06
CA ARG A 392 -24.19 -15.02 -10.71
C ARG A 392 -25.28 -14.82 -9.65
N CYS A 393 -26.25 -13.93 -9.85
CA CYS A 393 -27.37 -13.78 -8.92
C CYS A 393 -28.15 -15.09 -8.70
N ALA A 394 -28.45 -15.81 -9.78
CA ALA A 394 -29.14 -17.09 -9.71
C ALA A 394 -28.35 -18.14 -8.90
N VAL A 395 -27.02 -18.20 -9.09
CA VAL A 395 -26.16 -19.08 -8.27
C VAL A 395 -26.19 -18.68 -6.80
N LEU A 396 -26.06 -17.39 -6.48
CA LEU A 396 -26.09 -16.91 -5.10
C LEU A 396 -27.45 -17.23 -4.42
N LYS A 397 -28.56 -17.09 -5.14
CA LYS A 397 -29.90 -17.47 -4.66
C LYS A 397 -29.99 -18.97 -4.41
N ALA A 398 -29.51 -19.80 -5.33
CA ALA A 398 -29.48 -21.25 -5.16
C ALA A 398 -28.62 -21.71 -3.96
N GLN A 399 -27.59 -20.93 -3.61
CA GLN A 399 -26.75 -21.15 -2.42
C GLN A 399 -27.33 -20.53 -1.14
N GLY A 400 -28.51 -19.88 -1.20
CA GLY A 400 -29.12 -19.20 -0.05
C GLY A 400 -28.36 -17.96 0.45
N LEU A 401 -27.45 -17.41 -0.37
CA LEU A 401 -26.64 -16.24 -0.02
C LEU A 401 -27.38 -14.92 -0.26
N VAL A 402 -28.38 -14.92 -1.13
CA VAL A 402 -29.26 -13.77 -1.40
C VAL A 402 -30.71 -14.23 -1.51
N ASN A 403 -31.64 -13.32 -1.21
CA ASN A 403 -33.09 -13.56 -1.29
C ASN A 403 -33.68 -12.97 -2.57
N GLY A 404 -34.97 -13.23 -2.83
CA GLY A 404 -35.68 -12.73 -4.01
C GLY A 404 -35.86 -13.75 -5.13
N ASP A 405 -36.94 -13.63 -5.89
CA ASP A 405 -37.32 -14.55 -6.96
C ASP A 405 -37.06 -13.95 -8.35
N THR A 406 -36.86 -12.63 -8.42
CA THR A 406 -36.40 -11.91 -9.62
C THR A 406 -34.94 -11.49 -9.50
N THR A 407 -34.26 -11.27 -10.63
CA THR A 407 -32.87 -10.74 -10.64
C THR A 407 -32.76 -9.40 -9.92
N ALA A 408 -33.78 -8.55 -10.01
CA ALA A 408 -33.78 -7.25 -9.33
C ALA A 408 -33.83 -7.40 -7.80
N GLU A 409 -34.66 -8.31 -7.29
CA GLU A 409 -34.71 -8.61 -5.86
C GLU A 409 -33.42 -9.26 -5.36
N GLN A 410 -32.82 -10.14 -6.17
CA GLN A 410 -31.53 -10.77 -5.87
C GLN A 410 -30.40 -9.74 -5.83
N ALA A 411 -30.38 -8.78 -6.76
CA ALA A 411 -29.43 -7.68 -6.77
C ALA A 411 -29.59 -6.77 -5.54
N ALA A 412 -30.83 -6.44 -5.17
CA ALA A 412 -31.13 -5.70 -3.94
C ALA A 412 -30.66 -6.47 -2.69
N GLY A 413 -30.90 -7.78 -2.64
CA GLY A 413 -30.41 -8.66 -1.57
C GLY A 413 -28.88 -8.67 -1.49
N ALA A 414 -28.19 -8.79 -2.62
CA ALA A 414 -26.72 -8.76 -2.67
C ALA A 414 -26.16 -7.42 -2.15
N MET A 415 -26.75 -6.29 -2.55
CA MET A 415 -26.36 -4.97 -2.05
C MET A 415 -26.63 -4.83 -0.55
N ALA A 416 -27.79 -5.30 -0.07
CA ALA A 416 -28.13 -5.26 1.35
C ALA A 416 -27.13 -6.05 2.21
N VAL A 417 -26.64 -7.20 1.72
CA VAL A 417 -25.60 -7.98 2.40
C VAL A 417 -24.27 -7.21 2.45
N LEU A 418 -23.86 -6.55 1.36
CA LEU A 418 -22.67 -5.69 1.35
C LEU A 418 -22.80 -4.54 2.35
N GLN A 419 -23.94 -3.84 2.37
CA GLN A 419 -24.16 -2.73 3.29
C GLN A 419 -24.19 -3.19 4.76
N ALA A 420 -24.82 -4.34 5.04
CA ALA A 420 -24.80 -4.96 6.37
C ALA A 420 -23.38 -5.37 6.80
N ALA A 421 -22.51 -5.68 5.83
CA ALA A 421 -21.10 -5.95 6.07
C ALA A 421 -20.23 -4.69 6.20
N GLY A 422 -20.77 -3.48 6.01
CA GLY A 422 -20.10 -2.20 6.30
C GLY A 422 -19.77 -1.32 5.09
N TRP A 423 -20.08 -1.75 3.86
CA TRP A 423 -20.03 -0.84 2.71
C TRP A 423 -21.02 0.31 2.90
N GLN A 424 -20.56 1.52 2.58
CA GLN A 424 -21.40 2.71 2.73
C GLN A 424 -22.36 2.84 1.53
N PRO A 425 -23.57 3.39 1.71
CA PRO A 425 -24.46 3.67 0.58
C PRO A 425 -23.81 4.48 -0.55
N GLU A 426 -22.88 5.37 -0.18
CA GLU A 426 -22.12 6.21 -1.12
C GLU A 426 -21.13 5.43 -2.00
N SER A 427 -20.92 4.13 -1.76
CA SER A 427 -20.11 3.25 -2.63
C SER A 427 -20.94 2.30 -3.50
N ASN A 428 -22.27 2.34 -3.43
CA ASN A 428 -23.15 1.43 -4.18
C ASN A 428 -22.89 1.47 -5.70
N ASP A 429 -22.69 2.67 -6.27
CA ASP A 429 -22.49 2.84 -7.72
C ASP A 429 -21.07 2.46 -8.19
N LEU A 430 -20.17 2.04 -7.28
CA LEU A 430 -18.77 1.74 -7.56
C LEU A 430 -18.49 0.24 -7.66
N GLN A 431 -19.45 -0.60 -7.29
CA GLN A 431 -19.28 -2.06 -7.14
C GLN A 431 -18.86 -2.74 -8.45
N ALA A 432 -19.42 -2.33 -9.60
CA ALA A 432 -19.11 -2.90 -10.91
C ALA A 432 -17.61 -2.78 -11.24
N SER A 433 -17.09 -1.56 -11.22
CA SER A 433 -15.68 -1.27 -11.50
C SER A 433 -14.72 -1.89 -10.47
N HIS A 434 -15.09 -1.92 -9.19
CA HIS A 434 -14.24 -2.53 -8.17
C HIS A 434 -14.13 -4.05 -8.36
N TYR A 435 -15.24 -4.70 -8.72
CA TYR A 435 -15.22 -6.11 -9.10
C TYR A 435 -14.26 -6.36 -10.27
N SER A 436 -14.38 -5.58 -11.34
CA SER A 436 -13.58 -5.77 -12.56
C SER A 436 -12.09 -5.51 -12.38
N PHE A 437 -11.70 -4.60 -11.49
CA PHE A 437 -10.30 -4.13 -11.42
C PHE A 437 -9.53 -4.53 -10.17
N ALA A 438 -10.19 -4.95 -9.08
CA ALA A 438 -9.50 -5.15 -7.80
C ALA A 438 -9.91 -6.41 -7.02
N THR A 439 -11.20 -6.73 -6.99
CA THR A 439 -11.73 -7.67 -5.99
C THR A 439 -11.17 -9.09 -6.09
N LEU A 440 -11.31 -9.77 -7.24
CA LEU A 440 -10.74 -11.11 -7.41
C LEU A 440 -9.21 -11.14 -7.28
N PRO A 441 -8.44 -10.22 -7.92
CA PRO A 441 -6.99 -10.12 -7.73
C PRO A 441 -6.55 -10.11 -6.26
N VAL A 442 -7.22 -9.30 -5.43
CA VAL A 442 -6.95 -9.20 -3.99
C VAL A 442 -7.35 -10.49 -3.29
N ALA A 443 -8.55 -11.02 -3.51
CA ALA A 443 -8.99 -12.26 -2.89
C ALA A 443 -8.02 -13.42 -3.16
N LEU A 444 -7.70 -13.68 -4.43
CA LEU A 444 -6.86 -14.81 -4.80
C LEU A 444 -5.42 -14.66 -4.27
N THR A 445 -4.83 -13.48 -4.37
CA THR A 445 -3.44 -13.26 -3.97
C THR A 445 -3.26 -13.40 -2.47
N TYR A 446 -4.18 -12.83 -1.68
CA TYR A 446 -4.13 -12.93 -0.22
C TYR A 446 -4.47 -14.33 0.29
N ALA A 447 -5.36 -15.08 -0.39
CA ALA A 447 -5.60 -16.48 -0.07
C ALA A 447 -4.30 -17.29 -0.12
N ASN A 448 -3.54 -17.12 -1.20
CA ASN A 448 -2.25 -17.78 -1.38
C ASN A 448 -1.21 -17.30 -0.35
N ALA A 449 -1.12 -16.00 -0.09
CA ALA A 449 -0.16 -15.43 0.86
C ALA A 449 -0.42 -15.86 2.31
N TYR A 450 -1.64 -15.70 2.83
CA TYR A 450 -2.00 -16.12 4.19
C TYR A 450 -1.87 -17.62 4.37
N GLY A 451 -2.37 -18.36 3.38
CA GLY A 451 -2.27 -19.80 3.35
C GLY A 451 -0.86 -20.31 3.02
N ARG A 452 0.10 -19.47 2.65
CA ARG A 452 1.46 -19.86 2.24
C ARG A 452 1.47 -20.96 1.16
N PHE A 453 0.55 -20.86 0.22
CA PHE A 453 0.44 -21.79 -0.90
C PHE A 453 1.50 -21.47 -1.97
N GLY A 454 2.01 -22.52 -2.62
CA GLY A 454 2.90 -22.44 -3.77
C GLY A 454 2.11 -22.46 -5.08
N VAL A 455 2.80 -22.19 -6.19
CA VAL A 455 2.16 -22.12 -7.52
C VAL A 455 1.53 -23.45 -7.97
N GLN A 456 2.05 -24.59 -7.50
CA GLN A 456 1.55 -25.92 -7.85
C GLN A 456 0.21 -26.25 -7.19
N ASP A 457 -0.15 -25.54 -6.11
CA ASP A 457 -1.39 -25.79 -5.38
C ASP A 457 -2.63 -25.42 -6.21
N ASN A 458 -2.49 -24.55 -7.22
CA ASN A 458 -3.59 -24.03 -8.04
C ASN A 458 -4.84 -23.73 -7.19
N LEU A 459 -4.64 -23.00 -6.08
CA LEU A 459 -5.64 -22.84 -5.02
C LEU A 459 -7.01 -22.43 -5.61
N CYS A 460 -8.06 -23.15 -5.26
CA CYS A 460 -9.42 -22.97 -5.78
C CYS A 460 -9.55 -23.08 -7.32
N GLY A 461 -8.64 -23.80 -7.98
CA GLY A 461 -8.62 -23.98 -9.43
C GLY A 461 -8.03 -22.80 -10.19
N TYR A 462 -7.43 -21.83 -9.52
CA TYR A 462 -6.87 -20.64 -10.17
C TYR A 462 -5.40 -20.79 -10.53
N SER A 463 -4.99 -20.13 -11.61
CA SER A 463 -3.59 -19.93 -11.98
C SER A 463 -3.38 -18.61 -12.71
N PHE A 464 -2.13 -18.27 -13.06
CA PHE A 464 -1.79 -17.06 -13.81
C PHE A 464 -1.12 -17.38 -15.14
N ALA A 465 -1.62 -16.78 -16.23
CA ALA A 465 -1.08 -16.93 -17.59
C ALA A 465 -1.46 -15.73 -18.46
N ALA A 466 -0.76 -15.53 -19.58
CA ALA A 466 -1.34 -14.74 -20.67
C ALA A 466 -2.51 -15.52 -21.30
N THR A 467 -3.49 -14.81 -21.86
CA THR A 467 -4.64 -15.42 -22.52
C THR A 467 -4.81 -14.88 -23.94
N ALA A 468 -5.26 -15.73 -24.86
CA ALA A 468 -5.52 -15.33 -26.23
C ALA A 468 -6.61 -14.24 -26.28
N PRO A 469 -6.49 -13.25 -27.19
CA PRO A 469 -7.53 -12.24 -27.35
C PRO A 469 -8.91 -12.87 -27.58
N ALA A 470 -9.97 -12.23 -27.09
CA ALA A 470 -11.34 -12.71 -27.27
C ALA A 470 -11.77 -12.83 -28.75
N THR A 471 -11.03 -12.20 -29.67
CA THR A 471 -11.23 -12.26 -31.13
C THR A 471 -10.44 -13.38 -31.83
N SER A 472 -9.64 -14.16 -31.09
CA SER A 472 -8.86 -15.29 -31.60
C SER A 472 -9.77 -16.48 -31.98
N PRO A 473 -9.36 -17.38 -32.92
CA PRO A 473 -10.04 -18.66 -33.16
C PRO A 473 -10.15 -19.55 -31.91
N THR A 474 -9.24 -19.37 -30.95
CA THR A 474 -9.28 -19.99 -29.61
C THR A 474 -9.30 -18.87 -28.58
N PRO A 475 -10.46 -18.24 -28.33
CA PRO A 475 -10.52 -17.05 -27.48
C PRO A 475 -10.28 -17.40 -26.02
N ASN A 476 -9.59 -16.53 -25.29
CA ASN A 476 -9.43 -16.59 -23.83
C ASN A 476 -8.66 -17.81 -23.27
N VAL A 477 -8.15 -18.71 -24.11
CA VAL A 477 -7.31 -19.83 -23.66
C VAL A 477 -5.93 -19.34 -23.23
N PRO A 478 -5.27 -20.00 -22.26
CA PRO A 478 -3.89 -19.68 -21.91
C PRO A 478 -2.92 -19.85 -23.07
N VAL A 479 -2.05 -18.85 -23.27
CA VAL A 479 -1.05 -18.81 -24.35
C VAL A 479 0.30 -18.32 -23.81
N PRO A 480 1.41 -18.51 -24.55
CA PRO A 480 2.67 -17.85 -24.21
C PRO A 480 2.51 -16.32 -24.15
N VAL A 481 3.14 -15.69 -23.17
CA VAL A 481 3.22 -14.22 -23.11
C VAL A 481 4.11 -13.70 -24.22
N SER A 482 3.84 -12.50 -24.74
CA SER A 482 4.77 -11.85 -25.68
C SER A 482 6.12 -11.56 -25.01
N ALA A 483 7.22 -11.79 -25.72
CA ALA A 483 8.57 -11.54 -25.21
C ALA A 483 8.78 -10.08 -24.79
N ALA A 484 8.20 -9.13 -25.55
CA ALA A 484 8.26 -7.70 -25.24
C ALA A 484 7.48 -7.33 -23.97
N ALA A 485 6.26 -7.88 -23.79
CA ALA A 485 5.51 -7.65 -22.56
C ALA A 485 6.23 -8.24 -21.35
N LEU A 486 6.84 -9.42 -21.49
CA LEU A 486 7.61 -10.04 -20.40
C LEU A 486 8.88 -9.24 -20.06
N ALA A 487 9.63 -8.79 -21.07
CA ALA A 487 10.85 -7.99 -20.87
C ALA A 487 10.57 -6.65 -20.17
N THR A 488 9.39 -6.06 -20.40
CA THR A 488 8.98 -4.78 -19.77
C THR A 488 8.12 -4.96 -18.52
N SER A 489 7.79 -6.20 -18.13
CA SER A 489 6.80 -6.50 -17.08
C SER A 489 7.15 -5.97 -15.68
N PHE A 490 8.44 -5.75 -15.38
CA PHE A 490 8.84 -5.06 -14.16
C PHE A 490 8.28 -3.63 -14.08
N GLY A 491 8.38 -2.88 -15.18
CA GLY A 491 7.96 -1.47 -15.22
C GLY A 491 6.47 -1.28 -15.46
N THR A 492 5.84 -2.18 -16.20
CA THR A 492 4.39 -2.14 -16.49
C THR A 492 3.54 -2.86 -15.46
N GLY A 493 4.16 -3.66 -14.58
CA GLY A 493 3.45 -4.48 -13.61
C GLY A 493 3.22 -3.82 -12.24
N ASN A 494 2.16 -4.26 -11.57
CA ASN A 494 1.76 -3.79 -10.23
C ASN A 494 1.87 -4.86 -9.13
N GLY A 495 2.42 -6.04 -9.44
CA GLY A 495 2.60 -7.16 -8.52
C GLY A 495 1.35 -8.00 -8.21
N VAL A 496 0.20 -7.71 -8.83
CA VAL A 496 -1.05 -8.48 -8.66
C VAL A 496 -1.74 -8.71 -10.00
N PRO A 497 -1.82 -9.96 -10.51
CA PRO A 497 -2.54 -10.23 -11.74
C PRO A 497 -4.04 -9.88 -11.64
N PRO A 498 -4.66 -9.29 -12.67
CA PRO A 498 -4.12 -9.08 -14.01
C PRO A 498 -3.10 -7.93 -14.06
N THR A 499 -1.94 -8.20 -14.67
CA THR A 499 -0.80 -7.26 -14.72
C THR A 499 0.16 -7.64 -15.85
N ALA A 500 0.72 -6.66 -16.56
CA ALA A 500 1.76 -6.88 -17.59
C ALA A 500 1.45 -8.01 -18.60
N GLY A 501 0.21 -8.10 -19.07
CA GLY A 501 -0.24 -9.13 -20.02
C GLY A 501 -0.51 -10.51 -19.40
N ILE A 502 -0.36 -10.66 -18.09
CA ILE A 502 -0.73 -11.85 -17.32
C ILE A 502 -2.12 -11.65 -16.73
N ALA A 503 -2.99 -12.64 -16.88
CA ALA A 503 -4.36 -12.66 -16.40
C ALA A 503 -4.58 -13.79 -15.38
N ILE A 504 -5.78 -13.81 -14.78
CA ILE A 504 -6.24 -14.89 -13.91
C ILE A 504 -6.95 -15.94 -14.77
N VAL A 505 -6.58 -17.21 -14.60
CA VAL A 505 -7.12 -18.35 -15.35
C VAL A 505 -7.90 -19.25 -14.40
N ASN A 506 -9.10 -19.63 -14.81
CA ASN A 506 -9.87 -20.70 -14.21
C ASN A 506 -9.46 -22.03 -14.88
N ASN A 507 -8.69 -22.86 -14.18
CA ASN A 507 -8.27 -24.16 -14.69
C ASN A 507 -9.41 -25.19 -14.74
N LEU A 508 -10.49 -24.96 -14.00
CA LEU A 508 -11.64 -25.86 -13.87
C LEU A 508 -12.80 -25.49 -14.80
N SER A 509 -12.56 -24.56 -15.74
CA SER A 509 -13.57 -24.18 -16.73
C SER A 509 -13.96 -25.39 -17.59
N VAL A 510 -15.26 -25.50 -17.88
CA VAL A 510 -15.77 -26.54 -18.79
C VAL A 510 -15.14 -26.36 -20.17
N GLY A 511 -14.66 -27.46 -20.75
CA GLY A 511 -13.92 -27.44 -22.02
C GLY A 511 -12.43 -27.12 -21.91
N GLY A 512 -11.92 -26.88 -20.69
CA GLY A 512 -10.50 -26.64 -20.42
C GLY A 512 -10.23 -25.22 -19.88
N PRO A 513 -8.97 -24.92 -19.48
CA PRO A 513 -8.64 -23.66 -18.83
C PRO A 513 -8.95 -22.42 -19.69
N LEU A 514 -9.58 -21.41 -19.10
CA LEU A 514 -9.92 -20.13 -19.75
C LEU A 514 -9.63 -18.94 -18.82
N LEU A 515 -9.52 -17.74 -19.40
CA LEU A 515 -9.63 -16.47 -18.67
C LEU A 515 -10.82 -16.54 -17.71
N ASP A 516 -10.58 -16.24 -16.43
CA ASP A 516 -11.58 -16.41 -15.37
C ASP A 516 -12.92 -15.73 -15.70
N ALA A 517 -12.87 -14.45 -16.07
CA ALA A 517 -14.07 -13.66 -16.35
C ALA A 517 -14.89 -14.15 -17.55
N ALA A 518 -14.30 -14.96 -18.44
CA ALA A 518 -14.95 -15.54 -19.61
C ALA A 518 -15.21 -17.06 -19.47
N SER A 519 -14.82 -17.64 -18.34
CA SER A 519 -14.85 -19.08 -18.12
C SER A 519 -16.26 -19.63 -17.96
N LEU A 520 -16.37 -20.95 -18.13
CA LEU A 520 -17.64 -21.69 -18.08
C LEU A 520 -17.70 -22.54 -16.81
N SER A 521 -18.72 -22.31 -16.00
CA SER A 521 -19.09 -23.17 -14.88
C SER A 521 -19.88 -24.39 -15.36
N ALA A 522 -20.17 -25.33 -14.46
CA ALA A 522 -20.96 -26.53 -14.76
C ALA A 522 -22.28 -26.18 -15.48
N GLY A 523 -22.64 -26.96 -16.50
CA GLY A 523 -23.79 -26.67 -17.36
C GLY A 523 -23.52 -25.65 -18.48
N ASN A 524 -22.25 -25.31 -18.75
CA ASN A 524 -21.83 -24.32 -19.76
C ASN A 524 -22.33 -22.89 -19.47
N VAL A 525 -22.41 -22.52 -18.19
CA VAL A 525 -22.90 -21.21 -17.76
C VAL A 525 -21.74 -20.26 -17.50
N GLN A 526 -21.79 -19.06 -18.09
CA GLN A 526 -20.92 -17.96 -17.66
C GLN A 526 -21.56 -17.26 -16.47
N ASP A 527 -20.90 -17.36 -15.31
CA ASP A 527 -21.34 -16.77 -14.05
C ASP A 527 -20.17 -16.12 -13.28
N TYR A 528 -19.13 -15.73 -14.02
CA TYR A 528 -17.86 -15.23 -13.50
C TYR A 528 -17.12 -16.21 -12.57
N ASN A 529 -17.14 -17.51 -12.88
CA ASN A 529 -16.52 -18.56 -12.07
C ASN A 529 -17.03 -18.56 -10.61
N SER A 530 -18.34 -18.77 -10.45
CA SER A 530 -18.97 -18.81 -9.12
C SER A 530 -18.37 -19.87 -8.20
N ALA A 531 -17.98 -21.03 -8.76
CA ALA A 531 -17.34 -22.11 -8.00
C ALA A 531 -16.00 -21.68 -7.38
N GLY A 532 -15.14 -21.02 -8.14
CA GLY A 532 -13.89 -20.47 -7.63
C GLY A 532 -14.11 -19.39 -6.57
N ALA A 533 -15.09 -18.50 -6.78
CA ALA A 533 -15.44 -17.47 -5.80
C ALA A 533 -15.98 -18.07 -4.48
N LEU A 534 -16.81 -19.11 -4.55
CA LEU A 534 -17.31 -19.85 -3.38
C LEU A 534 -16.18 -20.58 -2.65
N CYS A 535 -15.25 -21.18 -3.39
CA CYS A 535 -14.06 -21.80 -2.80
C CYS A 535 -13.22 -20.80 -2.02
N LEU A 536 -12.93 -19.62 -2.59
CA LEU A 536 -12.18 -18.57 -1.90
C LEU A 536 -12.91 -18.11 -0.63
N ARG A 537 -14.24 -17.95 -0.69
CA ARG A 537 -15.06 -17.64 0.49
C ARG A 537 -14.99 -18.73 1.57
N ALA A 538 -14.95 -20.00 1.19
CA ALA A 538 -14.85 -21.11 2.13
C ALA A 538 -13.52 -21.12 2.90
N LEU A 539 -12.44 -20.52 2.36
CA LEU A 539 -11.15 -20.43 3.05
C LEU A 539 -11.19 -19.54 4.30
N VAL A 540 -12.12 -18.59 4.40
CA VAL A 540 -12.29 -17.77 5.61
C VAL A 540 -13.44 -18.25 6.50
N SER A 541 -14.47 -18.86 5.91
CA SER A 541 -15.72 -19.21 6.61
C SER A 541 -15.88 -20.70 6.94
N GLY A 542 -15.18 -21.59 6.24
CA GLY A 542 -15.27 -23.05 6.41
C GLY A 542 -14.24 -23.63 7.37
N ASN A 543 -14.12 -24.96 7.45
CA ASN A 543 -13.21 -25.65 8.38
C ASN A 543 -12.28 -26.67 7.71
N SER A 544 -12.07 -26.58 6.39
CA SER A 544 -11.09 -27.41 5.71
C SER A 544 -9.66 -27.11 6.20
N PRO A 545 -8.68 -28.02 6.01
CA PRO A 545 -7.28 -27.75 6.35
C PRO A 545 -6.74 -26.46 5.69
N ALA A 546 -7.13 -26.22 4.43
CA ALA A 546 -6.77 -24.99 3.73
C ALA A 546 -7.41 -23.75 4.37
N ALA A 547 -8.66 -23.84 4.82
CA ALA A 547 -9.34 -22.74 5.50
C ALA A 547 -8.71 -22.41 6.86
N LEU A 548 -8.32 -23.43 7.63
CA LEU A 548 -7.59 -23.26 8.89
C LEU A 548 -6.25 -22.56 8.64
N ARG A 549 -5.47 -23.03 7.66
CA ARG A 549 -4.17 -22.45 7.29
C ARG A 549 -4.28 -20.97 6.91
N VAL A 550 -5.31 -20.59 6.14
CA VAL A 550 -5.57 -19.19 5.78
C VAL A 550 -5.94 -18.35 7.01
N ARG A 551 -6.85 -18.83 7.87
CA ARG A 551 -7.22 -18.10 9.09
C ARG A 551 -6.06 -17.93 10.07
N GLU A 552 -5.22 -18.94 10.22
CA GLU A 552 -3.98 -18.85 11.00
C GLU A 552 -3.01 -17.81 10.41
N GLY A 553 -2.92 -17.73 9.08
CA GLY A 553 -2.14 -16.70 8.39
C GLY A 553 -2.65 -15.27 8.64
N ILE A 554 -3.94 -15.08 8.85
CA ILE A 554 -4.53 -13.77 9.13
C ILE A 554 -4.18 -13.27 10.54
N GLN A 555 -4.14 -14.15 11.55
CA GLN A 555 -3.95 -13.76 12.96
C GLN A 555 -2.74 -12.84 13.24
N PRO A 556 -1.51 -13.15 12.76
CA PRO A 556 -0.35 -12.29 13.05
C PRO A 556 -0.37 -10.95 12.28
N ALA A 557 -1.28 -10.77 11.32
CA ALA A 557 -1.48 -9.52 10.61
C ALA A 557 -2.45 -8.56 11.34
N LEU A 558 -3.12 -9.00 12.41
CA LEU A 558 -4.04 -8.16 13.18
C LEU A 558 -3.28 -7.09 13.98
N ARG A 559 -3.89 -5.89 14.08
CA ARG A 559 -3.30 -4.71 14.73
C ARG A 559 -4.05 -4.32 15.98
N THR A 560 -3.30 -3.78 16.94
CA THR A 560 -3.78 -3.44 18.28
C THR A 560 -4.26 -2.00 18.36
N ALA A 561 -3.92 -1.17 17.36
CA ALA A 561 -4.11 0.27 17.39
C ALA A 561 -3.36 0.98 18.53
N ASN A 562 -2.33 0.36 19.11
CA ASN A 562 -1.44 0.97 20.10
C ASN A 562 -0.29 1.73 19.40
N LEU A 563 -0.48 3.01 19.14
CA LEU A 563 0.53 3.88 18.53
C LEU A 563 1.61 4.35 19.51
N GLN A 564 1.55 3.91 20.76
CA GLN A 564 2.45 4.27 21.85
C GLN A 564 2.46 5.79 22.11
N GLY A 565 1.30 6.45 21.97
CA GLY A 565 1.13 7.89 22.21
C GLY A 565 1.76 8.81 21.16
N LYS A 566 2.17 8.25 20.01
CA LYS A 566 2.65 9.01 18.85
C LYS A 566 1.49 9.82 18.23
N PRO A 567 1.72 11.09 17.82
CA PRO A 567 0.72 11.85 17.10
C PRO A 567 0.41 11.20 15.75
N ALA A 568 -0.88 11.13 15.39
CA ALA A 568 -1.32 10.45 14.19
C ALA A 568 -2.49 11.13 13.48
N LEU A 569 -2.46 11.09 12.15
CA LEU A 569 -3.55 11.50 11.26
C LEU A 569 -3.89 10.38 10.29
N ILE A 570 -5.18 10.02 10.23
CA ILE A 570 -5.73 9.11 9.22
C ILE A 570 -6.73 9.89 8.37
N VAL A 571 -6.52 9.90 7.06
CA VAL A 571 -7.45 10.45 6.06
C VAL A 571 -8.08 9.31 5.29
N HIS A 572 -9.41 9.28 5.11
CA HIS A 572 -10.06 8.18 4.39
C HIS A 572 -11.33 8.68 3.66
N GLY A 573 -11.48 8.35 2.39
CA GLY A 573 -12.69 8.60 1.62
C GLY A 573 -13.89 7.75 2.05
N ARG A 574 -15.04 8.37 2.30
CA ARG A 574 -16.26 7.69 2.74
C ARG A 574 -16.80 6.67 1.73
N SER A 575 -16.59 6.90 0.43
CA SER A 575 -17.02 6.02 -0.66
C SER A 575 -16.01 4.92 -0.98
N ASP A 576 -15.05 4.64 -0.10
CA ASP A 576 -14.11 3.53 -0.29
C ASP A 576 -14.87 2.20 -0.40
N THR A 577 -14.74 1.58 -1.58
CA THR A 577 -15.41 0.32 -1.93
C THR A 577 -14.46 -0.88 -1.84
N LEU A 578 -13.15 -0.64 -1.73
CA LEU A 578 -12.16 -1.70 -1.58
C LEU A 578 -11.87 -1.99 -0.10
N VAL A 579 -11.71 -0.93 0.69
CA VAL A 579 -11.32 -0.92 2.09
C VAL A 579 -12.31 -0.06 2.89
N PRO A 580 -13.58 -0.49 3.08
CA PRO A 580 -14.60 0.40 3.60
C PRO A 580 -14.27 1.00 4.99
N VAL A 581 -14.56 2.28 5.17
CA VAL A 581 -14.26 3.06 6.39
C VAL A 581 -14.79 2.43 7.68
N ALA A 582 -15.93 1.74 7.61
CA ALA A 582 -16.56 1.05 8.74
C ALA A 582 -15.73 -0.12 9.28
N LEU A 583 -14.72 -0.55 8.54
CA LEU A 583 -14.01 -1.81 8.73
C LEU A 583 -12.52 -1.60 9.01
N THR A 584 -12.05 -0.37 8.83
CA THR A 584 -10.65 0.01 8.91
C THR A 584 -10.49 1.26 9.77
N SER A 585 -10.68 2.46 9.22
CA SER A 585 -10.32 3.69 9.93
C SER A 585 -11.26 4.07 11.07
N ARG A 586 -12.59 3.87 10.94
CA ARG A 586 -13.54 4.10 12.05
C ARG A 586 -13.21 3.19 13.25
N PRO A 587 -13.09 1.86 13.10
CA PRO A 587 -12.75 1.02 14.23
C PRO A 587 -11.29 1.20 14.70
N TYR A 588 -10.33 1.54 13.83
CA TYR A 588 -8.95 1.82 14.26
C TYR A 588 -8.91 3.03 15.19
N PHE A 589 -9.61 4.12 14.82
CA PHE A 589 -9.75 5.30 15.67
C PHE A 589 -10.37 4.95 17.03
N GLY A 590 -11.48 4.20 17.03
CA GLY A 590 -12.14 3.78 18.26
C GLY A 590 -11.26 2.88 19.15
N LEU A 591 -10.62 1.87 18.56
CA LEU A 591 -9.74 0.95 19.29
C LEU A 591 -8.51 1.67 19.85
N ASN A 592 -7.90 2.60 19.10
CA ASN A 592 -6.81 3.43 19.62
C ASN A 592 -7.25 4.26 20.84
N LYS A 593 -8.45 4.87 20.79
CA LYS A 593 -9.02 5.60 21.95
C LYS A 593 -9.25 4.69 23.16
N MET A 594 -9.66 3.44 22.95
CA MET A 594 -9.81 2.46 24.03
C MET A 594 -8.47 2.02 24.62
N VAL A 595 -7.47 1.80 23.77
CA VAL A 595 -6.16 1.25 24.15
C VAL A 595 -5.27 2.30 24.82
N GLU A 596 -5.22 3.52 24.28
CA GLU A 596 -4.34 4.58 24.78
C GLU A 596 -5.05 5.56 25.72
N GLY A 597 -6.38 5.59 25.73
CA GLY A 597 -7.15 6.52 26.55
C GLY A 597 -6.75 7.98 26.30
N GLN A 598 -6.39 8.69 27.39
CA GLN A 598 -5.95 10.10 27.32
C GLN A 598 -4.61 10.30 26.59
N ALA A 599 -3.81 9.24 26.43
CA ALA A 599 -2.56 9.31 25.66
C ALA A 599 -2.79 9.31 24.14
N SER A 600 -4.00 8.99 23.68
CA SER A 600 -4.33 8.96 22.25
C SER A 600 -4.27 10.34 21.62
N LYS A 601 -3.35 10.49 20.67
CA LYS A 601 -3.17 11.69 19.83
C LYS A 601 -3.56 11.45 18.36
N LEU A 602 -4.37 10.43 18.11
CA LEU A 602 -4.90 10.12 16.79
C LEU A 602 -6.12 11.00 16.49
N SER A 603 -6.10 11.65 15.33
CA SER A 603 -7.27 12.27 14.69
C SER A 603 -7.63 11.55 13.39
N TYR A 604 -8.93 11.41 13.17
CA TYR A 604 -9.50 10.75 12.00
C TYR A 604 -10.29 11.73 11.13
N ILE A 605 -9.95 11.80 9.85
CA ILE A 605 -10.53 12.68 8.85
C ILE A 605 -11.24 11.82 7.80
N GLU A 606 -12.58 11.87 7.80
CA GLU A 606 -13.41 11.17 6.82
C GLU A 606 -13.87 12.14 5.73
N VAL A 607 -13.54 11.88 4.46
CA VAL A 607 -13.79 12.81 3.35
C VAL A 607 -14.97 12.31 2.52
N THR A 608 -16.02 13.12 2.36
CA THR A 608 -17.17 12.75 1.50
C THR A 608 -16.79 12.80 0.02
N ASN A 609 -17.54 12.09 -0.84
CA ASN A 609 -17.31 12.01 -2.28
C ASN A 609 -15.85 11.65 -2.66
N ALA A 610 -15.16 10.88 -1.83
CA ALA A 610 -13.81 10.38 -2.10
C ALA A 610 -13.77 8.88 -1.86
N GLN A 611 -12.93 8.16 -2.60
CA GLN A 611 -12.79 6.70 -2.57
C GLN A 611 -11.32 6.28 -2.73
N HIS A 612 -11.06 4.98 -2.64
CA HIS A 612 -9.72 4.38 -2.57
C HIS A 612 -8.76 4.70 -3.72
N PHE A 613 -9.30 4.77 -4.95
CA PHE A 613 -8.50 4.81 -6.18
C PHE A 613 -8.57 6.17 -6.85
N ASP A 614 -7.72 7.12 -6.45
CA ASP A 614 -7.64 8.41 -7.13
C ASP A 614 -7.36 8.26 -8.64
N ALA A 615 -6.63 7.23 -9.04
CA ALA A 615 -6.40 6.88 -10.45
C ALA A 615 -7.69 6.62 -11.26
N PHE A 616 -8.81 6.23 -10.61
CA PHE A 616 -10.08 5.99 -11.30
C PHE A 616 -10.82 7.29 -11.62
N LEU A 617 -10.44 8.44 -11.05
CA LEU A 617 -11.12 9.72 -11.37
C LEU A 617 -10.97 10.14 -12.84
N GLY A 618 -9.96 9.62 -13.53
CA GLY A 618 -9.80 9.76 -14.98
C GLY A 618 -10.74 8.89 -15.81
N PHE A 619 -11.44 7.92 -15.21
CA PHE A 619 -12.40 7.09 -15.92
C PHE A 619 -13.74 7.81 -16.13
N PRO A 620 -14.52 7.43 -17.17
CA PRO A 620 -15.84 7.98 -17.41
C PRO A 620 -16.72 7.91 -16.14
N GLY A 621 -17.49 8.98 -15.89
CA GLY A 621 -18.44 9.08 -14.78
C GLY A 621 -17.82 9.39 -13.41
N TYR A 622 -16.58 8.98 -13.14
CA TYR A 622 -15.95 9.16 -11.83
C TYR A 622 -15.68 10.62 -11.51
N GLY A 623 -14.98 11.32 -12.41
CA GLY A 623 -14.53 12.68 -12.17
C GLY A 623 -15.66 13.66 -11.85
N ALA A 624 -16.88 13.45 -12.35
CA ALA A 624 -18.00 14.36 -12.07
C ALA A 624 -18.56 14.21 -10.65
N ARG A 625 -18.38 13.02 -10.04
CA ARG A 625 -19.02 12.60 -8.78
C ARG A 625 -18.08 12.55 -7.59
N LEU A 626 -16.80 12.33 -7.84
CA LEU A 626 -15.79 12.12 -6.80
C LEU A 626 -14.69 13.19 -6.86
N VAL A 627 -13.99 13.36 -5.74
CA VAL A 627 -12.85 14.27 -5.57
C VAL A 627 -11.59 13.50 -5.19
N PRO A 628 -10.39 14.00 -5.53
CA PRO A 628 -9.13 13.32 -5.22
C PRO A 628 -8.85 13.35 -3.71
N LEU A 629 -8.71 12.17 -3.09
CA LEU A 629 -8.36 12.05 -1.67
C LEU A 629 -6.90 12.49 -1.43
N HIS A 630 -6.03 12.36 -2.44
CA HIS A 630 -4.61 12.68 -2.36
C HIS A 630 -4.33 14.11 -1.88
N ARG A 631 -5.20 15.08 -2.22
CA ARG A 631 -5.14 16.46 -1.69
C ARG A 631 -5.20 16.51 -0.15
N TYR A 632 -6.04 15.68 0.45
CA TYR A 632 -6.23 15.63 1.90
C TYR A 632 -5.10 14.86 2.58
N PHE A 633 -4.56 13.84 1.90
CA PHE A 633 -3.33 13.18 2.31
C PHE A 633 -2.15 14.17 2.39
N ILE A 634 -1.95 15.03 1.39
CA ILE A 634 -0.91 16.09 1.43
C ILE A 634 -1.14 17.03 2.63
N GLN A 635 -2.37 17.51 2.84
CA GLN A 635 -2.68 18.37 3.99
C GLN A 635 -2.36 17.69 5.33
N ALA A 636 -2.65 16.40 5.48
CA ALA A 636 -2.32 15.65 6.69
C ALA A 636 -0.80 15.53 6.90
N MET A 637 -0.04 15.33 5.82
CA MET A 637 1.42 15.34 5.88
C MET A 637 1.98 16.70 6.31
N ASP A 638 1.46 17.79 5.73
CA ASP A 638 1.85 19.16 6.08
C ASP A 638 1.56 19.48 7.56
N MET A 639 0.36 19.12 8.03
CA MET A 639 -0.04 19.32 9.43
C MET A 639 0.82 18.50 10.40
N MET A 640 1.12 17.24 10.06
CA MET A 640 1.98 16.40 10.90
C MET A 640 3.41 16.94 10.95
N TYR A 641 3.96 17.35 9.81
CA TYR A 641 5.30 17.94 9.78
C TYR A 641 5.37 19.24 10.59
N ALA A 642 4.38 20.13 10.45
CA ALA A 642 4.29 21.34 11.25
C ALA A 642 4.18 21.04 12.75
N HIS A 643 3.37 20.05 13.14
CA HIS A 643 3.26 19.60 14.53
C HIS A 643 4.61 19.14 15.09
N LEU A 644 5.32 18.29 14.36
CA LEU A 644 6.61 17.74 14.78
C LEU A 644 7.74 18.78 14.79
N LYS A 645 7.66 19.79 13.89
CA LYS A 645 8.70 20.80 13.73
C LYS A 645 8.55 21.98 14.69
N THR A 646 7.32 22.45 14.93
CA THR A 646 7.05 23.70 15.67
C THR A 646 6.00 23.56 16.77
N GLY A 647 5.43 22.37 16.97
CA GLY A 647 4.36 22.16 17.96
C GLY A 647 3.00 22.67 17.51
N ALA A 648 2.80 22.92 16.19
CA ALA A 648 1.50 23.33 15.66
C ALA A 648 0.39 22.33 16.05
N PRO A 649 -0.83 22.77 16.37
CA PRO A 649 -1.90 21.87 16.78
C PRO A 649 -2.37 21.01 15.60
N LEU A 650 -2.72 19.76 15.89
CA LEU A 650 -3.36 18.84 14.93
C LEU A 650 -4.88 19.07 14.91
N PRO A 651 -5.55 18.82 13.77
CA PRO A 651 -7.00 18.98 13.65
C PRO A 651 -7.77 18.01 14.55
N GLY A 652 -8.95 18.41 15.00
CA GLY A 652 -9.92 17.48 15.58
C GLY A 652 -10.42 16.46 14.55
N SER A 653 -10.81 15.26 15.01
CA SER A 653 -11.45 14.25 14.14
C SER A 653 -12.74 14.79 13.54
N GLN A 654 -12.91 14.64 12.22
CA GLN A 654 -13.98 15.30 11.49
C GLN A 654 -14.39 14.60 10.19
N VAL A 655 -15.58 14.94 9.73
CA VAL A 655 -16.04 14.74 8.36
C VAL A 655 -15.73 16.00 7.56
N VAL A 656 -15.02 15.86 6.45
CA VAL A 656 -14.83 16.96 5.48
C VAL A 656 -15.86 16.80 4.37
N ARG A 657 -16.80 17.74 4.31
CA ARG A 657 -17.89 17.75 3.32
C ARG A 657 -17.45 18.39 2.01
N THR A 658 -17.17 17.56 1.02
CA THR A 658 -16.78 17.97 -0.32
C THR A 658 -18.00 18.13 -1.23
N VAL A 659 -17.82 18.80 -2.36
CA VAL A 659 -18.89 19.04 -3.33
C VAL A 659 -18.47 18.49 -4.69
N PRO A 660 -19.19 17.52 -5.29
CA PRO A 660 -18.91 17.04 -6.63
C PRO A 660 -18.85 18.18 -7.64
N ARG A 661 -17.88 18.13 -8.55
CA ARG A 661 -17.68 19.21 -9.55
C ARG A 661 -18.70 19.18 -10.69
N GLY A 662 -19.45 18.08 -10.83
CA GLY A 662 -20.43 17.93 -11.90
C GLY A 662 -19.78 17.84 -13.29
N GLN A 663 -20.61 17.92 -14.33
CA GLN A 663 -20.19 17.80 -15.72
C GLN A 663 -21.07 18.62 -16.67
N VAL A 664 -20.53 18.93 -17.85
CA VAL A 664 -21.28 19.45 -19.00
C VAL A 664 -21.26 18.36 -20.08
N GLY A 665 -22.42 17.82 -20.43
CA GLY A 665 -22.50 16.61 -21.26
C GLY A 665 -21.80 15.43 -20.58
N SER A 666 -20.80 14.85 -21.24
CA SER A 666 -19.95 13.76 -20.72
C SER A 666 -18.62 14.22 -20.14
N VAL A 667 -18.35 15.54 -20.10
CA VAL A 667 -17.07 16.10 -19.67
C VAL A 667 -17.19 16.68 -18.27
N ALA A 668 -16.42 16.15 -17.31
CA ALA A 668 -16.38 16.67 -15.95
C ALA A 668 -15.84 18.10 -15.92
N ASN A 669 -16.45 18.96 -15.09
CA ASN A 669 -15.96 20.33 -14.90
C ASN A 669 -14.56 20.32 -14.24
N PRO A 670 -13.71 21.32 -14.47
CA PRO A 670 -12.46 21.47 -13.70
C PRO A 670 -12.75 21.57 -12.20
N ILE A 671 -11.91 20.93 -11.39
CA ILE A 671 -12.02 21.01 -9.93
C ILE A 671 -11.54 22.38 -9.43
N THR A 672 -12.19 22.90 -8.40
CA THR A 672 -11.81 24.15 -7.74
C THR A 672 -11.71 23.95 -6.23
N LEU A 673 -11.15 24.93 -5.51
CA LEU A 673 -11.08 24.89 -4.04
C LEU A 673 -12.47 24.80 -3.38
N ALA A 674 -13.54 25.27 -4.04
CA ALA A 674 -14.90 25.15 -3.54
C ALA A 674 -15.40 23.70 -3.53
N ASN A 675 -14.87 22.84 -4.40
CA ASN A 675 -15.20 21.41 -4.42
C ASN A 675 -14.50 20.63 -3.30
N VAL A 676 -13.35 21.13 -2.85
CA VAL A 676 -12.44 20.44 -1.92
C VAL A 676 -12.03 21.34 -0.76
N PRO A 677 -12.97 21.70 0.14
CA PRO A 677 -12.69 22.56 1.28
C PRO A 677 -11.58 21.96 2.16
N PRO A 678 -10.75 22.78 2.83
CA PRO A 678 -9.61 22.27 3.60
C PRO A 678 -10.05 21.58 4.90
N ILE A 679 -9.16 20.74 5.45
CA ILE A 679 -9.31 20.17 6.79
C ILE A 679 -9.33 21.31 7.81
N GLN A 680 -10.33 21.33 8.70
CA GLN A 680 -10.46 22.38 9.72
C GLN A 680 -9.67 22.01 10.97
N LEU A 681 -8.95 22.95 11.57
CA LEU A 681 -8.29 22.72 12.86
C LEU A 681 -9.33 22.41 13.95
N VAL A 682 -10.41 23.19 13.98
CA VAL A 682 -11.55 23.02 14.88
C VAL A 682 -12.80 22.76 14.02
N PRO A 683 -13.25 21.52 13.88
CA PRO A 683 -14.44 21.21 13.09
C PRO A 683 -15.71 21.76 13.74
N GLY A 684 -16.65 22.16 12.88
CA GLY A 684 -18.01 22.54 13.27
C GLY A 684 -18.74 21.39 13.97
N ALA A 685 -19.72 21.70 14.80
CA ALA A 685 -20.42 20.69 15.60
C ALA A 685 -21.04 19.56 14.74
N GLY A 686 -21.58 19.91 13.57
CA GLY A 686 -22.18 18.97 12.61
C GLY A 686 -21.19 18.15 11.79
N ASP A 687 -19.88 18.35 11.98
CA ASP A 687 -18.82 17.65 11.25
C ASP A 687 -17.90 16.85 12.19
N ARG A 688 -18.09 16.95 13.51
CA ARG A 688 -17.23 16.28 14.48
C ARG A 688 -17.41 14.76 14.43
N ILE A 689 -16.28 14.04 14.43
CA ILE A 689 -16.25 12.63 14.79
C ILE A 689 -15.85 12.53 16.25
N THR A 690 -16.68 11.86 17.06
CA THR A 690 -16.50 11.79 18.51
C THR A 690 -16.34 10.35 18.97
N PHE A 691 -15.76 10.17 20.15
CA PHE A 691 -15.65 8.88 20.82
C PHE A 691 -16.09 9.03 22.28
N GLY A 692 -16.95 8.14 22.74
CA GLY A 692 -17.38 8.07 24.14
C GLY A 692 -18.15 6.77 24.40
N ASN A 693 -18.01 6.20 25.60
CA ASN A 693 -18.63 4.93 26.00
C ASN A 693 -18.35 3.78 24.99
N ASN A 694 -17.13 3.71 24.46
CA ASN A 694 -16.72 2.76 23.41
C ASN A 694 -17.51 2.90 22.09
N VAL A 695 -18.13 4.06 21.83
CA VAL A 695 -18.84 4.34 20.58
C VAL A 695 -18.14 5.46 19.82
N VAL A 696 -17.70 5.15 18.59
CA VAL A 696 -17.33 6.16 17.59
C VAL A 696 -18.62 6.69 16.96
N THR A 697 -18.91 7.98 17.11
CA THR A 697 -20.05 8.63 16.42
C THR A 697 -19.52 9.48 15.28
N VAL A 698 -19.92 9.14 14.06
CA VAL A 698 -19.58 9.84 12.82
C VAL A 698 -20.77 10.69 12.39
N ALA A 699 -20.50 11.96 12.06
CA ALA A 699 -21.50 12.85 11.51
C ALA A 699 -22.01 12.34 10.16
N ASP A 700 -23.33 12.38 9.97
CA ASP A 700 -23.97 11.91 8.74
C ASP A 700 -23.67 12.82 7.55
#